data_AF-U2U4K3-F1
#
_entry.id   AF-U2U4K3-F1
#
_cell.length_a   1.000
_cell.length_b   1.000
_cell.length_c   1.000
_cell.angle_alpha   90.00
_cell.angle_beta   90.00
_cell.angle_gamma   90.00
#
_symmetry.space_group_name_H-M   'P 1'
#
loop_
_entity.id
_entity.type
_entity.pdbx_description
1 polymer ?
#
loop_
_entity_poly.entity_id
_entity_poly.type
_entity_poly.pdbx_seq_one_letter_code
_entity_poly.pdbx_strand_id
1 'polypeptide(L)'
;MASQQSSRKVRIGIDVGGTFTDAVVVNNETYEVIAKEKVPTTHHASQGVAAGIVQAIGDVLENNNISPDDVIFIAHGTTQATNALLEGDVAKVGIIGMGKGSEAGRASKETTVGNIELAPGKFLETEHEFLDGSKLTDEGIKAAVESLRERGCEVIVASESYSVDDPTNEKRVIAVANECGMVGTGGYEMSQLYGLASRTRTAAVNAALIPKMMETANMTEDAVHDSGITKPLMIMRCDGGVMSIDEVRKRPILTMLSGLAAGVAGALMYEKITDGIFLEAGGTSTDISAIKDGKVMIKNATVGGHKLYLTSLDVRTLGIAGGSMIVVENGKLTDVGPRSAHIADLEYEVFAPADKMASPQVEYIAPCEDDQSNYVAVACEGGKTYSLTLAGAANILGFVPEGEYASGDAEVARIAWGALADELGQPVDDLCHQAMDIAMAKVEEIVRSLVSDYDLNPNLIYLVGGGGSASVLAPALGQRMGIRHRLAANAPYISTIGVSLAMVREQIERNVSNPTDEDIRKIRHDVTEIICRAGAAVETVDITVEIDSQRNILRATATGATELRTKDRAGTELSNDERAAIVAEACGVAPGAVNEIAAEGRWHVYAATVEKKALFGLMKSRKEVVRVVDAEGVIRLQKDDAKVMVFTKGELVTNFLEFVDSVTRYTDAGATLPKTYLFFGQKMCDLSGVLNRDQLVSLAEMELEFVADDQPIIGVAARS
;
A
#
# COMPACT_ATOMS: atom_id res chain seq x y z
N MET A 1 6.64 39.60 26.47
CA MET A 1 6.71 39.52 25.00
C MET A 1 6.37 38.09 24.64
N ALA A 2 5.15 37.85 24.15
CA ALA A 2 4.76 36.54 23.64
C ALA A 2 5.62 36.27 22.40
N SER A 3 6.37 35.17 22.39
CA SER A 3 7.04 34.68 21.20
C SER A 3 5.99 34.47 20.11
N GLN A 4 6.14 35.14 18.98
CA GLN A 4 5.39 34.83 17.76
C GLN A 4 5.67 33.37 17.41
N GLN A 5 4.74 32.49 17.76
CA GLN A 5 4.71 31.12 17.30
C GLN A 5 4.37 31.21 15.81
N SER A 6 5.36 30.97 14.95
CA SER A 6 5.13 30.85 13.50
C SER A 6 3.96 29.89 13.28
N SER A 7 2.99 30.27 12.43
CA SER A 7 1.84 29.42 12.09
C SER A 7 2.36 28.08 11.55
N ARG A 8 2.20 27.01 12.32
CA ARG A 8 2.78 25.71 12.01
C ARG A 8 1.85 24.97 11.07
N LYS A 9 2.19 24.88 9.78
CA LYS A 9 1.36 24.13 8.82
C LYS A 9 1.40 22.63 9.09
N VAL A 10 0.23 22.00 9.05
CA VAL A 10 0.05 20.59 9.43
C VAL A 10 -0.72 19.77 8.39
N ARG A 11 -0.48 18.47 8.45
CA ARG A 11 -1.18 17.44 7.67
C ARG A 11 -1.94 16.54 8.63
N ILE A 12 -3.17 16.20 8.30
CA ILE A 12 -4.01 15.30 9.12
C ILE A 12 -4.26 14.01 8.34
N GLY A 13 -3.97 12.88 8.96
CA GLY A 13 -4.37 11.57 8.49
C GLY A 13 -5.45 11.02 9.41
N ILE A 14 -6.46 10.39 8.82
CA ILE A 14 -7.57 9.75 9.53
C ILE A 14 -7.68 8.33 9.02
N ASP A 15 -7.72 7.35 9.92
CA ASP A 15 -7.90 5.95 9.58
C ASP A 15 -9.07 5.37 10.38
N VAL A 16 -10.11 4.96 9.67
CA VAL A 16 -11.32 4.40 10.27
C VAL A 16 -11.24 2.87 10.20
N GLY A 17 -10.89 2.28 11.34
CA GLY A 17 -10.88 0.83 11.54
C GLY A 17 -12.20 0.28 12.08
N GLY A 18 -12.26 -1.04 12.26
CA GLY A 18 -13.42 -1.73 12.83
C GLY A 18 -13.71 -1.39 14.29
N THR A 19 -12.70 -1.08 15.09
CA THR A 19 -12.88 -0.81 16.53
C THR A 19 -12.62 0.65 16.89
N PHE A 20 -11.60 1.25 16.29
CA PHE A 20 -11.16 2.61 16.57
C PHE A 20 -11.01 3.43 15.30
N THR A 21 -11.22 4.72 15.45
CA THR A 21 -10.88 5.75 14.47
C THR A 21 -9.66 6.51 15.01
N ASP A 22 -8.59 6.49 14.23
CA ASP A 22 -7.32 7.11 14.57
C ASP A 22 -7.15 8.41 13.80
N ALA A 23 -6.69 9.46 14.48
CA ALA A 23 -6.28 10.71 13.85
C ALA A 23 -4.83 11.02 14.22
N VAL A 24 -4.03 11.40 13.22
CA VAL A 24 -2.65 11.80 13.41
C VAL A 24 -2.42 13.15 12.75
N VAL A 25 -1.72 14.02 13.48
CA VAL A 25 -1.24 15.29 12.94
C VAL A 25 0.27 15.21 12.73
N VAL A 26 0.68 15.54 11.52
CA VAL A 26 2.08 15.60 11.10
C VAL A 26 2.47 17.04 10.78
N ASN A 27 3.65 17.45 11.22
CA ASN A 27 4.26 18.70 10.79
C ASN A 27 4.55 18.64 9.28
N ASN A 28 4.07 19.60 8.49
CA ASN A 28 4.28 19.57 7.05
C ASN A 28 5.76 19.71 6.63
N GLU A 29 6.59 20.38 7.42
CA GLU A 29 8.01 20.61 7.10
C GLU A 29 8.89 19.43 7.52
N THR A 30 8.71 18.93 8.75
CA THR A 30 9.59 17.89 9.32
C THR A 30 9.07 16.47 9.11
N TYR A 31 7.79 16.31 8.76
CA TYR A 31 7.07 15.04 8.74
C TYR A 31 7.05 14.27 10.07
N GLU A 32 7.38 14.95 11.17
CA GLU A 32 7.25 14.39 12.50
C GLU A 32 5.79 14.39 12.94
N VAL A 33 5.41 13.33 13.65
CA VAL A 33 4.12 13.25 14.33
C VAL A 33 4.12 14.17 15.54
N ILE A 34 3.12 15.05 15.62
CA ILE A 34 3.03 16.09 16.66
C ILE A 34 1.81 15.92 17.54
N ALA A 35 0.79 15.22 17.06
CA ALA A 35 -0.40 14.87 17.81
C ALA A 35 -0.98 13.56 17.30
N LYS A 36 -1.67 12.84 18.18
CA LYS A 36 -2.39 11.60 17.90
C LYS A 36 -3.64 11.59 18.74
N GLU A 37 -4.71 11.07 18.19
CA GLU A 37 -5.98 10.87 18.89
C GLU A 37 -6.58 9.54 18.47
N LYS A 38 -7.25 8.87 19.40
CA LYS A 38 -7.89 7.57 19.15
C LYS A 38 -9.24 7.56 19.82
N VAL A 39 -10.29 7.40 19.02
CA VAL A 39 -11.68 7.35 19.50
C VAL A 39 -12.36 6.06 19.06
N PRO A 40 -13.38 5.56 19.76
CA PRO A 40 -14.15 4.40 19.31
C PRO A 40 -14.83 4.66 17.95
N THR A 41 -14.84 3.67 17.06
CA THR A 41 -15.56 3.77 15.77
C THR A 41 -17.08 3.70 15.99
N THR A 42 -17.84 4.57 15.33
CA THR A 42 -19.28 4.76 15.57
C THR A 42 -20.17 4.03 14.56
N HIS A 43 -19.93 2.75 14.26
CA HIS A 43 -20.67 1.98 13.22
C HIS A 43 -22.19 2.05 13.30
N HIS A 44 -22.74 2.16 14.52
CA HIS A 44 -24.18 2.14 14.78
C HIS A 44 -24.78 3.51 15.14
N ALA A 45 -23.99 4.59 15.05
CA ALA A 45 -24.54 5.94 15.24
C ALA A 45 -25.49 6.29 14.09
N SER A 46 -26.41 7.22 14.33
CA SER A 46 -27.33 7.73 13.29
C SER A 46 -26.59 8.38 12.11
N GLN A 47 -25.37 8.85 12.34
CA GLN A 47 -24.45 9.39 11.35
C GLN A 47 -23.33 8.40 10.97
N GLY A 48 -23.51 7.10 11.25
CA GLY A 48 -22.50 6.08 10.98
C GLY A 48 -21.11 6.43 11.51
N VAL A 49 -20.06 6.08 10.76
CA VAL A 49 -18.66 6.33 11.15
C VAL A 49 -18.26 7.81 11.19
N ALA A 50 -19.05 8.71 10.58
CA ALA A 50 -18.69 10.12 10.48
C ALA A 50 -18.63 10.82 11.85
N ALA A 51 -19.47 10.41 12.81
CA ALA A 51 -19.45 10.97 14.16
C ALA A 51 -18.11 10.75 14.87
N GLY A 52 -17.54 9.54 14.76
CA GLY A 52 -16.21 9.25 15.28
C GLY A 52 -15.12 10.07 14.59
N ILE A 53 -15.24 10.32 13.28
CA ILE A 53 -14.30 11.16 12.54
C ILE A 53 -14.35 12.61 13.02
N VAL A 54 -15.55 13.20 13.16
CA VAL A 54 -15.73 14.56 13.69
C VAL A 54 -15.09 14.68 15.07
N GLN A 55 -15.37 13.71 15.94
CA GLN A 55 -14.80 13.70 17.28
C GLN A 55 -13.26 13.64 17.23
N ALA A 56 -12.69 12.73 16.43
CA ALA A 56 -11.24 12.58 16.32
C ALA A 56 -10.56 13.87 15.79
N ILE A 57 -11.15 14.54 14.79
CA ILE A 57 -10.64 15.81 14.26
C ILE A 57 -10.75 16.92 15.31
N GLY A 58 -11.92 17.07 15.94
CA GLY A 58 -12.15 18.09 16.97
C GLY A 58 -11.19 17.93 18.14
N ASP A 59 -11.14 16.72 18.72
CA ASP A 59 -10.29 16.38 19.86
C ASP A 59 -8.80 16.62 19.52
N VAL A 60 -8.32 16.15 18.35
CA VAL A 60 -6.89 16.30 18.00
C VAL A 60 -6.50 17.76 17.75
N LEU A 61 -7.39 18.59 17.20
CA LEU A 61 -7.13 20.02 17.01
C LEU A 61 -7.17 20.79 18.32
N GLU A 62 -8.22 20.60 19.13
CA GLU A 62 -8.44 21.29 20.39
C GLU A 62 -7.37 20.93 21.44
N ASN A 63 -7.13 19.63 21.66
CA ASN A 63 -6.16 19.15 22.66
C ASN A 63 -4.73 19.61 22.39
N ASN A 64 -4.42 19.95 21.13
CA ASN A 64 -3.07 20.31 20.69
C ASN A 64 -2.93 21.78 20.28
N ASN A 65 -3.96 22.61 20.48
CA ASN A 65 -3.99 24.04 20.13
C ASN A 65 -3.64 24.30 18.64
N ILE A 66 -4.18 23.49 17.74
CA ILE A 66 -3.97 23.62 16.30
C ILE A 66 -5.16 24.37 15.68
N SER A 67 -4.88 25.44 14.94
CA SER A 67 -5.92 26.14 14.19
C SER A 67 -6.33 25.34 12.95
N PRO A 68 -7.63 25.25 12.62
CA PRO A 68 -8.08 24.69 11.34
C PRO A 68 -7.42 25.36 10.10
N ASP A 69 -7.06 26.64 10.20
CA ASP A 69 -6.37 27.41 9.13
C ASP A 69 -4.91 26.95 8.91
N ASP A 70 -4.35 26.20 9.86
CA ASP A 70 -3.02 25.60 9.75
C ASP A 70 -3.03 24.25 9.05
N VAL A 71 -4.20 23.63 8.87
CA VAL A 71 -4.35 22.40 8.12
C VAL A 71 -4.20 22.68 6.63
N ILE A 72 -3.19 22.06 6.02
CA ILE A 72 -2.91 22.20 4.59
C ILE A 72 -3.19 20.93 3.78
N PHE A 73 -3.34 19.81 4.48
CA PHE A 73 -3.69 18.53 3.88
C PHE A 73 -4.48 17.71 4.89
N ILE A 74 -5.56 17.09 4.43
CA ILE A 74 -6.35 16.16 5.21
C ILE A 74 -6.75 14.99 4.32
N ALA A 75 -6.49 13.78 4.81
CA ALA A 75 -6.82 12.57 4.09
C ALA A 75 -7.43 11.51 5.01
N HIS A 76 -8.23 10.63 4.42
CA HIS A 76 -8.96 9.57 5.10
C HIS A 76 -8.72 8.21 4.42
N GLY A 77 -8.28 7.24 5.21
CA GLY A 77 -8.25 5.82 4.87
C GLY A 77 -9.45 5.09 5.46
N THR A 78 -10.02 4.16 4.70
CA THR A 78 -11.24 3.44 5.12
C THR A 78 -11.26 1.99 4.65
N THR A 79 -11.79 1.11 5.47
CA THR A 79 -11.99 -0.31 5.14
C THR A 79 -13.38 -0.61 4.56
N GLN A 80 -14.25 0.39 4.41
CA GLN A 80 -15.65 0.21 4.03
C GLN A 80 -15.82 -0.53 2.69
N ALA A 81 -15.01 -0.20 1.67
CA ALA A 81 -15.08 -0.87 0.37
C ALA A 81 -14.73 -2.37 0.46
N THR A 82 -13.68 -2.71 1.20
CA THR A 82 -13.27 -4.10 1.41
C THR A 82 -14.35 -4.88 2.15
N ASN A 83 -14.91 -4.30 3.22
CA ASN A 83 -15.95 -4.95 4.02
C ASN A 83 -17.24 -5.15 3.22
N ALA A 84 -17.68 -4.15 2.45
CA ALA A 84 -18.83 -4.26 1.58
C ALA A 84 -18.71 -5.45 0.61
N LEU A 85 -17.54 -5.63 -0.02
CA LEU A 85 -17.29 -6.77 -0.91
C LEU A 85 -17.28 -8.11 -0.16
N LEU A 86 -16.67 -8.17 1.02
CA LEU A 86 -16.58 -9.39 1.82
C LEU A 86 -17.94 -9.82 2.39
N GLU A 87 -18.78 -8.87 2.78
CA GLU A 87 -20.09 -9.12 3.38
C GLU A 87 -21.19 -9.33 2.32
N GLY A 88 -20.95 -8.87 1.10
CA GLY A 88 -21.93 -8.80 0.02
C GLY A 88 -22.89 -7.61 0.15
N ASP A 89 -22.55 -6.61 0.98
CA ASP A 89 -23.32 -5.37 1.16
C ASP A 89 -22.99 -4.39 0.03
N VAL A 90 -23.43 -4.73 -1.19
CA VAL A 90 -23.18 -3.95 -2.41
C VAL A 90 -24.46 -3.79 -3.21
N ALA A 91 -24.54 -2.72 -3.99
CA ALA A 91 -25.71 -2.41 -4.79
C ALA A 91 -25.91 -3.39 -5.94
N LYS A 92 -27.17 -3.71 -6.26
CA LYS A 92 -27.50 -4.52 -7.46
C LYS A 92 -27.25 -3.72 -8.73
N VAL A 93 -26.52 -4.30 -9.69
CA VAL A 93 -26.02 -3.58 -10.88
C VAL A 93 -26.83 -3.90 -12.14
N GLY A 94 -27.27 -2.87 -12.86
CA GLY A 94 -27.84 -3.00 -14.19
C GLY A 94 -26.80 -2.72 -15.29
N ILE A 95 -26.54 -3.66 -16.19
CA ILE A 95 -25.55 -3.53 -17.25
C ILE A 95 -26.25 -3.28 -18.58
N ILE A 96 -25.96 -2.14 -19.21
CA ILE A 96 -26.35 -1.82 -20.58
C ILE A 96 -25.16 -2.12 -21.49
N GLY A 97 -25.18 -3.31 -22.09
CA GLY A 97 -24.22 -3.74 -23.08
C GLY A 97 -24.54 -3.17 -24.47
N MET A 98 -23.51 -2.81 -25.22
CA MET A 98 -23.66 -2.24 -26.56
C MET A 98 -22.66 -2.86 -27.54
N GLY A 99 -23.08 -2.97 -28.79
CA GLY A 99 -22.23 -3.38 -29.90
C GLY A 99 -22.83 -3.01 -31.24
N LYS A 100 -22.01 -3.05 -32.29
CA LYS A 100 -22.38 -2.62 -33.65
C LYS A 100 -22.24 -3.77 -34.66
N GLY A 101 -23.14 -3.81 -35.64
CA GLY A 101 -23.04 -4.69 -36.81
C GLY A 101 -22.84 -6.16 -36.47
N SER A 102 -21.86 -6.80 -37.13
CA SER A 102 -21.54 -8.22 -36.95
C SER A 102 -20.97 -8.60 -35.59
N GLU A 103 -20.49 -7.63 -34.81
CA GLU A 103 -19.89 -7.87 -33.48
C GLU A 103 -20.90 -7.80 -32.34
N ALA A 104 -22.13 -7.32 -32.60
CA ALA A 104 -23.16 -7.15 -31.58
C ALA A 104 -23.44 -8.45 -30.79
N GLY A 105 -23.48 -9.60 -31.46
CA GLY A 105 -23.69 -10.88 -30.79
C GLY A 105 -22.55 -11.29 -29.86
N ARG A 106 -21.30 -10.93 -30.18
CA ARG A 106 -20.14 -11.16 -29.31
C ARG A 106 -20.15 -10.17 -28.15
N ALA A 107 -20.39 -8.89 -28.43
CA ALA A 107 -20.47 -7.85 -27.42
C ALA A 107 -21.57 -8.12 -26.39
N SER A 108 -22.74 -8.59 -26.83
CA SER A 108 -23.83 -9.03 -25.95
C SER A 108 -23.35 -10.10 -24.97
N LYS A 109 -22.70 -11.17 -25.45
CA LYS A 109 -22.16 -12.24 -24.59
C LYS A 109 -21.05 -11.75 -23.65
N GLU A 110 -20.14 -10.92 -24.13
CA GLU A 110 -19.02 -10.42 -23.33
C GLU A 110 -19.46 -9.39 -22.28
N THR A 111 -20.59 -8.70 -22.49
CA THR A 111 -21.18 -7.76 -21.53
C THR A 111 -22.14 -8.44 -20.54
N THR A 112 -22.64 -9.64 -20.83
CA THR A 112 -23.39 -10.47 -19.89
C THR A 112 -22.42 -11.19 -18.95
N VAL A 113 -22.02 -10.54 -17.85
CA VAL A 113 -21.04 -11.10 -16.90
C VAL A 113 -21.62 -12.09 -15.88
N GLY A 114 -22.95 -12.06 -15.70
CA GLY A 114 -23.66 -12.83 -14.67
C GLY A 114 -23.33 -12.37 -13.25
N ASN A 115 -23.92 -13.02 -12.25
CA ASN A 115 -23.60 -12.73 -10.85
C ASN A 115 -22.11 -13.00 -10.59
N ILE A 116 -21.46 -12.07 -9.89
CA ILE A 116 -20.03 -12.13 -9.61
C ILE A 116 -19.86 -12.53 -8.16
N GLU A 117 -19.21 -13.67 -7.90
CA GLU A 117 -18.82 -14.02 -6.54
C GLU A 117 -17.81 -12.97 -6.03
N LEU A 118 -18.03 -12.45 -4.83
CA LEU A 118 -17.17 -11.43 -4.21
C LEU A 118 -16.27 -12.07 -3.15
N ALA A 119 -16.89 -12.91 -2.32
CA ALA A 119 -16.31 -13.72 -1.27
C ALA A 119 -17.09 -15.06 -1.21
N PRO A 120 -16.57 -16.10 -0.52
CA PRO A 120 -17.25 -17.40 -0.47
C PRO A 120 -18.73 -17.29 -0.08
N GLY A 121 -19.62 -17.62 -1.01
CA GLY A 121 -21.08 -17.57 -0.80
C GLY A 121 -21.71 -16.18 -0.82
N LYS A 122 -20.95 -15.14 -1.19
CA LYS A 122 -21.43 -13.74 -1.31
C LYS A 122 -21.30 -13.28 -2.75
N PHE A 123 -22.38 -12.72 -3.30
CA PHE A 123 -22.46 -12.41 -4.73
C PHE A 123 -22.91 -10.98 -4.97
N LEU A 124 -22.29 -10.33 -5.96
CA LEU A 124 -22.83 -9.17 -6.64
C LEU A 124 -23.88 -9.64 -7.65
N GLU A 125 -25.11 -9.19 -7.46
CA GLU A 125 -26.19 -9.43 -8.41
C GLU A 125 -26.12 -8.47 -9.60
N THR A 126 -26.31 -9.02 -10.81
CA THR A 126 -26.32 -8.22 -12.04
C THR A 126 -27.52 -8.53 -12.91
N GLU A 127 -28.11 -7.50 -13.50
CA GLU A 127 -29.07 -7.62 -14.61
C GLU A 127 -28.46 -7.06 -15.89
N HIS A 128 -29.00 -7.44 -17.04
CA HIS A 128 -28.46 -7.04 -18.34
C HIS A 128 -29.56 -6.58 -19.29
N GLU A 129 -29.22 -5.55 -20.07
CA GLU A 129 -29.92 -5.10 -21.27
C GLU A 129 -28.91 -4.92 -22.40
N PHE A 130 -29.33 -5.15 -23.64
CA PHE A 130 -28.47 -4.96 -24.81
C PHE A 130 -29.07 -4.01 -25.82
N LEU A 131 -28.29 -3.00 -26.22
CA LEU A 131 -28.70 -2.00 -27.22
C LEU A 131 -27.79 -2.04 -28.45
N ASP A 132 -28.39 -1.83 -29.63
CA ASP A 132 -27.64 -1.65 -30.88
C ASP A 132 -26.96 -0.27 -30.86
N GLY A 133 -25.64 -0.25 -30.72
CA GLY A 133 -24.84 0.97 -30.61
C GLY A 133 -24.88 1.84 -31.87
N SER A 134 -25.39 1.33 -33.00
CA SER A 134 -25.57 2.10 -34.24
C SER A 134 -26.91 2.86 -34.31
N LYS A 135 -27.86 2.52 -33.43
CA LYS A 135 -29.23 3.07 -33.41
C LYS A 135 -29.62 3.61 -32.03
N LEU A 136 -28.63 4.06 -31.26
CA LEU A 136 -28.83 4.49 -29.89
C LEU A 136 -29.65 5.80 -29.85
N THR A 137 -30.80 5.77 -29.16
CA THR A 137 -31.65 6.93 -28.89
C THR A 137 -31.84 7.14 -27.40
N ASP A 138 -32.11 8.37 -26.97
CA ASP A 138 -32.29 8.67 -25.53
C ASP A 138 -33.52 7.94 -24.98
N GLU A 139 -34.59 7.81 -25.77
CA GLU A 139 -35.79 7.06 -25.38
C GLU A 139 -35.50 5.57 -25.18
N GLY A 140 -34.65 4.98 -26.04
CA GLY A 140 -34.24 3.58 -25.92
C GLY A 140 -33.39 3.33 -24.68
N ILE A 141 -32.47 4.27 -24.38
CA ILE A 141 -31.67 4.22 -23.15
C ILE A 141 -32.58 4.37 -21.93
N LYS A 142 -33.50 5.34 -21.91
CA LYS A 142 -34.46 5.55 -20.80
C LYS A 142 -35.28 4.31 -20.54
N ALA A 143 -35.78 3.64 -21.59
CA ALA A 143 -36.52 2.40 -21.46
C ALA A 143 -35.67 1.26 -20.85
N ALA A 144 -34.41 1.13 -21.26
CA ALA A 144 -33.49 0.14 -20.68
C ALA A 144 -33.18 0.42 -19.20
N VAL A 145 -32.90 1.68 -18.85
CA VAL A 145 -32.66 2.12 -17.47
C VAL A 145 -33.90 1.83 -16.60
N GLU A 146 -35.09 2.16 -17.08
CA GLU A 146 -36.35 1.87 -16.37
C GLU A 146 -36.55 0.38 -16.14
N SER A 147 -36.33 -0.44 -17.17
CA SER A 147 -36.45 -1.90 -17.06
C SER A 147 -35.47 -2.50 -16.06
N LEU A 148 -34.24 -1.97 -15.97
CA LEU A 148 -33.25 -2.41 -15.00
C LEU A 148 -33.64 -1.98 -13.58
N ARG A 149 -34.18 -0.77 -13.43
CA ARG A 149 -34.72 -0.26 -12.16
C ARG A 149 -35.88 -1.10 -11.64
N GLU A 150 -36.82 -1.48 -12.51
CA GLU A 150 -37.95 -2.36 -12.16
C GLU A 150 -37.49 -3.76 -11.69
N ARG A 151 -36.30 -4.21 -12.12
CA ARG A 151 -35.64 -5.45 -11.66
C ARG A 151 -34.79 -5.27 -10.39
N GLY A 152 -34.87 -4.09 -9.77
CA GLY A 152 -34.20 -3.77 -8.50
C GLY A 152 -32.74 -3.35 -8.65
N CYS A 153 -32.28 -2.97 -9.84
CA CYS A 153 -30.94 -2.38 -9.99
C CYS A 153 -30.93 -0.96 -9.41
N GLU A 154 -29.85 -0.62 -8.73
CA GLU A 154 -29.67 0.68 -8.08
C GLU A 154 -28.68 1.57 -8.85
N VAL A 155 -27.78 0.95 -9.62
CA VAL A 155 -26.73 1.61 -10.41
C VAL A 155 -26.65 1.03 -11.81
N ILE A 156 -26.13 1.82 -12.76
CA ILE A 156 -26.02 1.45 -14.17
C ILE A 156 -24.56 1.37 -14.62
N VAL A 157 -24.23 0.34 -15.38
CA VAL A 157 -22.96 0.20 -16.11
C VAL A 157 -23.23 0.30 -17.60
N ALA A 158 -22.51 1.19 -18.29
CA ALA A 158 -22.49 1.26 -19.74
C ALA A 158 -21.23 0.57 -20.27
N SER A 159 -21.36 -0.37 -21.21
CA SER A 159 -20.20 -1.06 -21.78
C SER A 159 -20.39 -1.36 -23.27
N GLU A 160 -19.56 -0.77 -24.12
CA GLU A 160 -19.56 -0.96 -25.57
C GLU A 160 -18.24 -1.61 -26.06
N SER A 161 -18.35 -2.49 -27.05
CA SER A 161 -17.20 -2.93 -27.83
C SER A 161 -16.42 -1.74 -28.41
N TYR A 162 -15.10 -1.72 -28.27
CA TYR A 162 -14.21 -0.64 -28.75
C TYR A 162 -14.45 0.75 -28.13
N SER A 163 -15.11 0.83 -26.96
CA SER A 163 -15.28 2.09 -26.23
C SER A 163 -14.00 2.76 -25.75
N VAL A 164 -12.88 2.02 -25.73
CA VAL A 164 -11.55 2.58 -25.47
C VAL A 164 -11.09 3.51 -26.58
N ASP A 165 -11.55 3.26 -27.81
CA ASP A 165 -11.25 4.09 -28.98
C ASP A 165 -12.27 5.23 -29.12
N ASP A 166 -13.56 4.96 -28.84
CA ASP A 166 -14.65 5.94 -28.86
C ASP A 166 -15.68 5.67 -27.74
N PRO A 167 -15.63 6.40 -26.61
CA PRO A 167 -16.55 6.20 -25.47
C PRO A 167 -17.88 6.97 -25.63
N THR A 168 -18.20 7.53 -26.80
CA THR A 168 -19.35 8.44 -26.98
C THR A 168 -20.68 7.82 -26.53
N ASN A 169 -20.94 6.57 -26.90
CA ASN A 169 -22.19 5.89 -26.52
C ASN A 169 -22.22 5.55 -25.01
N GLU A 170 -21.10 5.12 -24.42
CA GLU A 170 -21.04 4.88 -22.97
C GLU A 170 -21.34 6.18 -22.19
N LYS A 171 -20.74 7.30 -22.58
CA LYS A 171 -21.00 8.62 -21.98
C LYS A 171 -22.47 9.03 -22.11
N ARG A 172 -23.09 8.78 -23.26
CA ARG A 172 -24.51 9.09 -23.49
C ARG A 172 -25.42 8.27 -22.57
N VAL A 173 -25.15 6.97 -22.40
CA VAL A 173 -25.90 6.11 -21.48
C VAL A 173 -25.77 6.60 -20.04
N ILE A 174 -24.55 6.94 -19.60
CA ILE A 174 -24.30 7.47 -18.26
C ILE A 174 -25.08 8.78 -18.01
N ALA A 175 -25.04 9.71 -18.97
CA ALA A 175 -25.76 10.98 -18.86
C ALA A 175 -27.27 10.76 -18.70
N VAL A 176 -27.85 9.89 -19.53
CA VAL A 176 -29.29 9.57 -19.47
C VAL A 176 -29.66 8.83 -18.18
N ALA A 177 -28.82 7.90 -17.70
CA ALA A 177 -29.04 7.23 -16.42
C ALA A 177 -29.09 8.25 -15.26
N ASN A 178 -28.15 9.21 -15.24
CA ASN A 178 -28.12 10.27 -14.24
C ASN A 178 -29.36 11.17 -14.32
N GLU A 179 -29.86 11.50 -15.52
CA GLU A 179 -31.14 12.23 -15.70
C GLU A 179 -32.34 11.45 -15.13
N CYS A 180 -32.30 10.12 -15.19
CA CYS A 180 -33.30 9.22 -14.61
C CYS A 180 -33.14 9.00 -13.09
N GLY A 181 -32.15 9.63 -12.46
CA GLY A 181 -31.87 9.49 -11.03
C GLY A 181 -31.12 8.23 -10.64
N MET A 182 -30.46 7.54 -11.59
CA MET A 182 -29.60 6.39 -11.32
C MET A 182 -28.15 6.71 -11.65
N VAL A 183 -27.23 6.39 -10.74
CA VAL A 183 -25.82 6.66 -10.98
C VAL A 183 -25.26 5.70 -12.03
N GLY A 184 -24.61 6.27 -13.06
CA GLY A 184 -23.99 5.51 -14.15
C GLY A 184 -22.46 5.55 -14.13
N THR A 185 -21.80 4.44 -14.51
CA THR A 185 -20.36 4.38 -14.81
C THR A 185 -20.08 3.61 -16.10
N GLY A 186 -18.93 3.87 -16.73
CA GLY A 186 -18.53 3.28 -18.01
C GLY A 186 -17.35 2.31 -17.92
N GLY A 187 -17.34 1.31 -18.80
CA GLY A 187 -16.18 0.44 -18.98
C GLY A 187 -14.91 1.20 -19.38
N TYR A 188 -15.05 2.29 -20.15
CA TYR A 188 -13.94 3.15 -20.57
C TYR A 188 -13.26 3.89 -19.41
N GLU A 189 -13.96 4.12 -18.30
CA GLU A 189 -13.43 4.82 -17.11
C GLU A 189 -12.54 3.91 -16.26
N MET A 190 -12.75 2.60 -16.33
CA MET A 190 -12.01 1.62 -15.53
C MET A 190 -10.65 1.31 -16.14
N SER A 191 -10.60 1.12 -17.47
CA SER A 191 -9.37 0.78 -18.16
C SER A 191 -9.46 1.15 -19.64
N GLN A 192 -8.35 1.70 -20.16
CA GLN A 192 -8.14 1.94 -21.58
C GLN A 192 -7.59 0.69 -22.31
N LEU A 193 -7.57 -0.47 -21.64
CA LEU A 193 -7.14 -1.73 -22.26
C LEU A 193 -8.29 -2.42 -23.03
N TYR A 194 -7.94 -3.13 -24.11
CA TYR A 194 -8.87 -4.05 -24.77
C TYR A 194 -9.23 -5.22 -23.85
N GLY A 195 -10.47 -5.72 -23.97
CA GLY A 195 -10.99 -6.82 -23.16
C GLY A 195 -12.37 -6.50 -22.57
N LEU A 196 -13.41 -6.54 -23.40
CA LEU A 196 -14.75 -6.09 -23.05
C LEU A 196 -15.34 -6.79 -21.82
N ALA A 197 -15.16 -8.11 -21.69
CA ALA A 197 -15.67 -8.86 -20.54
C ALA A 197 -14.98 -8.45 -19.22
N SER A 198 -13.66 -8.29 -19.23
CA SER A 198 -12.90 -7.85 -18.05
C SER A 198 -13.21 -6.40 -17.67
N ARG A 199 -13.37 -5.51 -18.66
CA ARG A 199 -13.82 -4.12 -18.40
C ARG A 199 -15.22 -4.08 -17.81
N THR A 200 -16.17 -4.80 -18.42
CA THR A 200 -17.56 -4.83 -17.94
C THR A 200 -17.64 -5.37 -16.52
N ARG A 201 -16.89 -6.44 -16.21
CA ARG A 201 -16.80 -7.00 -14.86
C ARG A 201 -16.22 -5.99 -13.87
N THR A 202 -15.12 -5.32 -14.22
CA THR A 202 -14.49 -4.31 -13.37
C THR A 202 -15.43 -3.13 -13.13
N ALA A 203 -16.13 -2.66 -14.16
CA ALA A 203 -17.12 -1.59 -14.07
C ALA A 203 -18.32 -1.99 -13.20
N ALA A 204 -18.76 -3.26 -13.25
CA ALA A 204 -19.82 -3.78 -12.39
C ALA A 204 -19.42 -3.76 -10.91
N VAL A 205 -18.24 -4.28 -10.57
CA VAL A 205 -17.72 -4.23 -9.19
C VAL A 205 -17.56 -2.78 -8.72
N ASN A 206 -17.07 -1.89 -9.58
CA ASN A 206 -16.94 -0.46 -9.28
C ASN A 206 -18.30 0.20 -9.02
N ALA A 207 -19.28 -0.01 -9.91
CA ALA A 207 -20.62 0.56 -9.79
C ALA A 207 -21.31 0.14 -8.49
N ALA A 208 -21.18 -1.13 -8.13
CA ALA A 208 -21.80 -1.72 -6.95
C ALA A 208 -21.37 -1.05 -5.63
N LEU A 209 -20.17 -0.46 -5.61
CA LEU A 209 -19.62 0.24 -4.45
C LEU A 209 -20.05 1.70 -4.35
N ILE A 210 -20.49 2.33 -5.45
CA ILE A 210 -20.77 3.77 -5.50
C ILE A 210 -21.70 4.22 -4.36
N PRO A 211 -22.88 3.61 -4.14
CA PRO A 211 -23.83 4.13 -3.15
C PRO A 211 -23.24 4.17 -1.73
N LYS A 212 -22.68 3.04 -1.29
CA LYS A 212 -22.11 2.88 0.06
C LYS A 212 -20.89 3.80 0.29
N MET A 213 -20.01 3.90 -0.72
CA MET A 213 -18.80 4.70 -0.58
C MET A 213 -19.10 6.20 -0.59
N MET A 214 -20.06 6.63 -1.42
CA MET A 214 -20.44 8.04 -1.49
C MET A 214 -21.15 8.53 -0.23
N GLU A 215 -21.98 7.70 0.40
CA GLU A 215 -22.57 8.01 1.70
C GLU A 215 -21.48 8.34 2.72
N THR A 216 -20.50 7.46 2.88
CA THR A 216 -19.41 7.66 3.84
C THR A 216 -18.52 8.86 3.48
N ALA A 217 -18.17 9.01 2.20
CA ALA A 217 -17.27 10.07 1.74
C ALA A 217 -17.90 11.47 1.93
N ASN A 218 -19.16 11.65 1.55
CA ASN A 218 -19.84 12.94 1.69
C ASN A 218 -20.00 13.33 3.17
N MET A 219 -20.38 12.37 4.03
CA MET A 219 -20.51 12.64 5.46
C MET A 219 -19.17 13.00 6.11
N THR A 220 -18.07 12.42 5.62
CA THR A 220 -16.73 12.77 6.09
C THR A 220 -16.30 14.15 5.58
N GLU A 221 -16.67 14.52 4.35
CA GLU A 221 -16.43 15.86 3.82
C GLU A 221 -17.15 16.94 4.64
N ASP A 222 -18.43 16.72 4.92
CA ASP A 222 -19.24 17.62 5.75
C ASP A 222 -18.62 17.78 7.15
N ALA A 223 -18.15 16.68 7.74
CA ALA A 223 -17.45 16.68 9.04
C ALA A 223 -16.16 17.54 9.03
N VAL A 224 -15.36 17.44 7.96
CA VAL A 224 -14.14 18.23 7.78
C VAL A 224 -14.50 19.72 7.65
N HIS A 225 -15.54 20.04 6.88
CA HIS A 225 -16.02 21.40 6.70
C HIS A 225 -16.55 22.01 8.00
N ASP A 226 -17.34 21.25 8.77
CA ASP A 226 -17.90 21.68 10.07
C ASP A 226 -16.82 21.93 11.13
N SER A 227 -15.66 21.28 10.99
CA SER A 227 -14.47 21.51 11.83
C SER A 227 -13.71 22.81 11.46
N GLY A 228 -14.19 23.57 10.47
CA GLY A 228 -13.58 24.81 9.99
C GLY A 228 -12.37 24.63 9.06
N ILE A 229 -12.07 23.39 8.65
CA ILE A 229 -10.98 23.11 7.72
C ILE A 229 -11.45 23.45 6.29
N THR A 230 -10.70 24.31 5.60
CA THR A 230 -11.05 24.76 4.24
C THR A 230 -10.45 23.91 3.13
N LYS A 231 -9.56 22.99 3.47
CA LYS A 231 -8.90 22.10 2.51
C LYS A 231 -9.80 20.92 2.14
N PRO A 232 -9.84 20.51 0.86
CA PRO A 232 -10.65 19.39 0.43
C PRO A 232 -10.18 18.10 1.09
N LEU A 233 -11.13 17.24 1.43
CA LEU A 233 -10.84 15.89 1.93
C LEU A 233 -10.31 15.02 0.79
N MET A 234 -9.19 14.36 1.05
CA MET A 234 -8.61 13.35 0.18
C MET A 234 -8.91 11.95 0.71
N ILE A 235 -9.11 10.98 -0.20
CA ILE A 235 -9.40 9.58 0.14
C ILE A 235 -8.25 8.69 -0.30
N MET A 236 -7.84 7.79 0.58
CA MET A 236 -6.75 6.85 0.35
C MET A 236 -7.11 5.80 -0.71
N ARG A 237 -6.15 5.49 -1.58
CA ARG A 237 -6.26 4.50 -2.66
C ARG A 237 -5.52 3.21 -2.32
N CYS A 238 -5.89 2.14 -3.01
CA CYS A 238 -5.33 0.79 -2.91
C CYS A 238 -3.88 0.67 -3.39
N ASP A 239 -3.33 1.72 -4.00
CA ASP A 239 -1.98 1.81 -4.58
C ASP A 239 -1.04 2.75 -3.79
N GLY A 240 -1.48 3.20 -2.60
CA GLY A 240 -0.71 4.05 -1.69
C GLY A 240 -0.75 5.55 -2.03
N GLY A 241 -1.54 5.94 -3.02
CA GLY A 241 -1.84 7.35 -3.30
C GLY A 241 -3.15 7.82 -2.68
N VAL A 242 -3.51 9.08 -2.91
CA VAL A 242 -4.82 9.65 -2.57
C VAL A 242 -5.54 10.21 -3.78
N MET A 243 -6.87 10.32 -3.70
CA MET A 243 -7.74 10.95 -4.70
C MET A 243 -8.79 11.84 -4.03
N SER A 244 -9.39 12.76 -4.79
CA SER A 244 -10.52 13.56 -4.29
C SER A 244 -11.81 12.75 -4.23
N ILE A 245 -12.81 13.27 -3.53
CA ILE A 245 -14.16 12.69 -3.47
C ILE A 245 -14.82 12.62 -4.86
N ASP A 246 -14.58 13.61 -5.72
CA ASP A 246 -15.07 13.59 -7.10
C ASP A 246 -14.52 12.41 -7.91
N GLU A 247 -13.27 12.00 -7.64
CA GLU A 247 -12.68 10.82 -8.26
C GLU A 247 -13.18 9.53 -7.62
N VAL A 248 -13.43 9.52 -6.30
CA VAL A 248 -14.11 8.40 -5.60
C VAL A 248 -15.48 8.15 -6.21
N ARG A 249 -16.23 9.18 -6.63
CA ARG A 249 -17.54 9.02 -7.28
C ARG A 249 -17.49 8.25 -8.59
N LYS A 250 -16.36 8.34 -9.31
CA LYS A 250 -16.15 7.64 -10.59
C LYS A 250 -15.56 6.25 -10.37
N ARG A 251 -14.58 6.15 -9.46
CA ARG A 251 -13.73 4.96 -9.28
C ARG A 251 -13.65 4.54 -7.81
N PRO A 252 -14.77 4.30 -7.09
CA PRO A 252 -14.71 3.91 -5.66
C PRO A 252 -13.97 2.59 -5.45
N ILE A 253 -13.85 1.74 -6.48
CA ILE A 253 -13.08 0.50 -6.44
C ILE A 253 -11.60 0.73 -6.06
N LEU A 254 -11.05 1.91 -6.33
CA LEU A 254 -9.69 2.27 -5.92
C LEU A 254 -9.54 2.42 -4.41
N THR A 255 -10.62 2.48 -3.63
CA THR A 255 -10.56 2.56 -2.15
C THR A 255 -10.46 1.19 -1.47
N MET A 256 -10.52 0.10 -2.25
CA MET A 256 -10.30 -1.26 -1.74
C MET A 256 -8.93 -1.35 -1.05
N LEU A 257 -8.84 -2.01 0.10
CA LEU A 257 -7.56 -2.20 0.82
C LEU A 257 -6.84 -0.88 1.17
N SER A 258 -7.54 0.25 1.25
CA SER A 258 -6.90 1.56 1.44
C SER A 258 -6.15 1.70 2.77
N GLY A 259 -6.63 1.07 3.84
CA GLY A 259 -5.92 1.03 5.13
C GLY A 259 -4.55 0.34 5.03
N LEU A 260 -4.49 -0.80 4.35
CA LEU A 260 -3.22 -1.51 4.09
C LEU A 260 -2.29 -0.68 3.22
N ALA A 261 -2.84 0.01 2.23
CA ALA A 261 -2.08 0.93 1.41
C ALA A 261 -1.51 2.10 2.22
N ALA A 262 -2.21 2.53 3.26
CA ALA A 262 -1.74 3.53 4.19
C ALA A 262 -0.57 3.04 5.03
N GLY A 263 -0.62 1.82 5.57
CA GLY A 263 0.52 1.24 6.29
C GLY A 263 1.78 1.20 5.43
N VAL A 264 1.66 0.74 4.19
CA VAL A 264 2.78 0.71 3.23
C VAL A 264 3.27 2.11 2.87
N ALA A 265 2.36 3.09 2.70
CA ALA A 265 2.74 4.48 2.48
C ALA A 265 3.51 5.06 3.67
N GLY A 266 3.08 4.76 4.90
CA GLY A 266 3.81 5.12 6.13
C GLY A 266 5.19 4.48 6.17
N ALA A 267 5.29 3.19 5.86
CA ALA A 267 6.55 2.47 5.78
C ALA A 267 7.51 3.06 4.73
N LEU A 268 6.99 3.51 3.59
CA LEU A 268 7.79 4.14 2.54
C LEU A 268 8.21 5.57 2.90
N MET A 269 7.28 6.39 3.38
CA MET A 269 7.46 7.84 3.49
C MET A 269 7.97 8.28 4.87
N TYR A 270 7.48 7.64 5.93
CA TYR A 270 7.86 7.95 7.31
C TYR A 270 9.09 7.14 7.75
N GLU A 271 9.05 5.82 7.56
CA GLU A 271 10.18 4.94 7.87
C GLU A 271 11.30 4.98 6.80
N LYS A 272 11.03 5.63 5.65
CA LYS A 272 12.01 5.85 4.58
C LYS A 272 12.64 4.54 4.09
N ILE A 273 11.84 3.46 4.05
CA ILE A 273 12.29 2.14 3.58
C ILE A 273 12.50 2.18 2.07
N THR A 274 13.62 1.62 1.62
CA THR A 274 13.91 1.50 0.17
C THR A 274 13.78 0.06 -0.31
N ASP A 275 14.42 -0.88 0.41
CA ASP A 275 14.22 -2.31 0.20
C ASP A 275 13.85 -2.95 1.54
N GLY A 276 12.70 -3.63 1.60
CA GLY A 276 12.20 -4.15 2.86
C GLY A 276 10.93 -4.98 2.73
N ILE A 277 10.61 -5.66 3.81
CA ILE A 277 9.32 -6.31 4.02
C ILE A 277 8.63 -5.58 5.14
N PHE A 278 7.44 -5.05 4.87
CA PHE A 278 6.60 -4.41 5.87
C PHE A 278 5.57 -5.41 6.40
N LEU A 279 5.51 -5.53 7.73
CA LEU A 279 4.66 -6.45 8.48
C LEU A 279 3.70 -5.62 9.33
N GLU A 280 2.49 -5.37 8.84
CA GLU A 280 1.46 -4.68 9.62
C GLU A 280 0.66 -5.69 10.43
N ALA A 281 0.95 -5.79 11.72
CA ALA A 281 0.35 -6.78 12.61
C ALA A 281 -0.70 -6.14 13.53
N GLY A 282 -1.95 -6.58 13.38
CA GLY A 282 -3.08 -6.21 14.24
C GLY A 282 -3.30 -7.20 15.38
N GLY A 283 -4.54 -7.33 15.86
CA GLY A 283 -4.91 -8.37 16.85
C GLY A 283 -5.27 -9.72 16.23
N THR A 284 -5.71 -9.74 14.97
CA THR A 284 -6.27 -10.93 14.31
C THR A 284 -5.43 -11.43 13.14
N SER A 285 -4.89 -10.50 12.35
CA SER A 285 -4.12 -10.80 11.14
C SER A 285 -2.87 -9.95 11.04
N THR A 286 -1.97 -10.39 10.17
CA THR A 286 -0.80 -9.62 9.72
C THR A 286 -0.83 -9.49 8.22
N ASP A 287 -0.64 -8.27 7.75
CA ASP A 287 -0.57 -7.90 6.36
C ASP A 287 0.90 -7.69 5.96
N ILE A 288 1.33 -8.42 4.93
CA ILE A 288 2.74 -8.52 4.55
C ILE A 288 2.92 -7.98 3.14
N SER A 289 3.83 -7.02 2.98
CA SER A 289 4.10 -6.38 1.68
C SER A 289 5.60 -6.18 1.46
N ALA A 290 5.99 -6.08 0.18
CA ALA A 290 7.35 -5.79 -0.23
C ALA A 290 7.50 -4.33 -0.69
N ILE A 291 8.61 -3.73 -0.32
CA ILE A 291 9.08 -2.44 -0.84
C ILE A 291 10.42 -2.71 -1.54
N LYS A 292 10.58 -2.22 -2.77
CA LYS A 292 11.80 -2.39 -3.58
C LYS A 292 12.15 -1.10 -4.31
N ASP A 293 13.42 -0.73 -4.30
CA ASP A 293 13.95 0.47 -4.96
C ASP A 293 13.14 1.74 -4.59
N GLY A 294 12.66 1.83 -3.34
CA GLY A 294 11.84 2.93 -2.85
C GLY A 294 10.45 3.00 -3.50
N LYS A 295 9.98 1.89 -4.05
CA LYS A 295 8.67 1.75 -4.68
C LYS A 295 7.88 0.64 -4.01
N VAL A 296 6.58 0.87 -3.93
CA VAL A 296 5.62 -0.14 -3.47
C VAL A 296 5.38 -1.16 -4.57
N MET A 297 5.33 -2.45 -4.22
CA MET A 297 5.07 -3.50 -5.20
C MET A 297 3.58 -3.64 -5.46
N ILE A 298 3.20 -3.67 -6.74
CA ILE A 298 1.80 -3.75 -7.19
C ILE A 298 1.55 -5.02 -8.01
N LYS A 299 0.30 -5.51 -7.97
CA LYS A 299 -0.21 -6.62 -8.77
C LYS A 299 -1.65 -6.35 -9.23
N ASN A 300 -2.15 -7.14 -10.16
CA ASN A 300 -3.56 -7.06 -10.53
C ASN A 300 -4.45 -7.47 -9.34
N ALA A 301 -5.42 -6.62 -9.02
CA ALA A 301 -6.43 -6.90 -8.02
C ALA A 301 -7.30 -8.08 -8.44
N THR A 302 -7.78 -8.83 -7.45
CA THR A 302 -8.63 -10.01 -7.65
C THR A 302 -9.82 -9.93 -6.72
N VAL A 303 -11.02 -10.20 -7.23
CA VAL A 303 -12.27 -10.29 -6.46
C VAL A 303 -12.96 -11.60 -6.83
N GLY A 304 -13.36 -12.40 -5.84
CA GLY A 304 -13.93 -13.74 -6.06
C GLY A 304 -13.11 -14.65 -6.97
N GLY A 305 -11.78 -14.57 -6.89
CA GLY A 305 -10.88 -15.35 -7.75
C GLY A 305 -10.73 -14.83 -9.19
N HIS A 306 -11.40 -13.74 -9.57
CA HIS A 306 -11.31 -13.13 -10.90
C HIS A 306 -10.40 -11.89 -10.90
N LYS A 307 -9.45 -11.85 -11.84
CA LYS A 307 -8.59 -10.67 -12.07
C LYS A 307 -9.40 -9.50 -12.61
N LEU A 308 -9.19 -8.33 -12.03
CA LEU A 308 -9.77 -7.06 -12.47
C LEU A 308 -8.76 -6.27 -13.32
N TYR A 309 -9.25 -5.29 -14.09
CA TYR A 309 -8.39 -4.26 -14.70
C TYR A 309 -8.12 -3.12 -13.71
N LEU A 310 -7.61 -3.50 -12.56
CA LEU A 310 -7.17 -2.62 -11.50
C LEU A 310 -5.89 -3.20 -10.93
N THR A 311 -4.90 -2.36 -10.64
CA THR A 311 -3.73 -2.76 -9.86
C THR A 311 -3.90 -2.30 -8.42
N SER A 312 -3.54 -3.16 -7.48
CA SER A 312 -3.43 -2.86 -6.06
C SER A 312 -2.04 -3.21 -5.56
N LEU A 313 -1.71 -2.79 -4.35
CA LEU A 313 -0.52 -3.30 -3.66
C LEU A 313 -0.54 -4.83 -3.58
N ASP A 314 0.64 -5.46 -3.71
CA ASP A 314 0.81 -6.88 -3.36
C ASP A 314 0.93 -7.00 -1.84
N VAL A 315 -0.23 -7.04 -1.19
CA VAL A 315 -0.36 -7.36 0.22
C VAL A 315 -0.85 -8.80 0.35
N ARG A 316 -0.23 -9.53 1.29
CA ARG A 316 -0.57 -10.92 1.61
C ARG A 316 -0.94 -10.99 3.08
N THR A 317 -2.21 -11.23 3.33
CA THR A 317 -2.78 -11.32 4.67
C THR A 317 -2.68 -12.74 5.21
N LEU A 318 -2.27 -12.86 6.47
CA LEU A 318 -2.24 -14.11 7.21
C LEU A 318 -2.96 -13.96 8.54
N GLY A 319 -3.78 -14.96 8.93
CA GLY A 319 -4.46 -15.01 10.23
C GLY A 319 -3.54 -15.35 11.41
N ILE A 320 -2.39 -14.67 11.50
CA ILE A 320 -1.42 -14.77 12.58
C ILE A 320 -1.10 -13.37 13.05
N ALA A 321 -1.31 -13.09 14.34
CA ALA A 321 -1.11 -11.78 14.95
C ALA A 321 -0.99 -11.91 16.48
N GLY A 322 -0.98 -10.79 17.21
CA GLY A 322 -0.85 -10.80 18.66
C GLY A 322 -1.93 -11.62 19.39
N GLY A 323 -3.17 -11.54 18.92
CA GLY A 323 -4.30 -12.26 19.53
C GLY A 323 -4.50 -13.67 19.03
N SER A 324 -3.64 -14.21 18.18
CA SER A 324 -3.80 -15.57 17.67
C SER A 324 -3.79 -16.56 18.83
N MET A 325 -4.85 -17.37 18.87
CA MET A 325 -5.09 -18.32 19.94
C MET A 325 -4.23 -19.57 19.78
N ILE A 326 -3.87 -20.20 20.89
CA ILE A 326 -3.10 -21.44 20.92
C ILE A 326 -4.04 -22.63 20.67
N VAL A 327 -3.62 -23.58 19.84
CA VAL A 327 -4.38 -24.79 19.51
C VAL A 327 -3.66 -26.02 20.06
N VAL A 328 -4.40 -26.85 20.79
CA VAL A 328 -3.89 -28.08 21.39
C VAL A 328 -4.74 -29.26 20.97
N GLU A 329 -4.09 -30.28 20.42
CA GLU A 329 -4.72 -31.52 20.05
C GLU A 329 -3.94 -32.70 20.58
N ASN A 330 -4.65 -33.71 21.10
CA ASN A 330 -4.04 -34.94 21.62
C ASN A 330 -2.93 -34.69 22.67
N GLY A 331 -3.14 -33.67 23.53
CA GLY A 331 -2.19 -33.30 24.59
C GLY A 331 -0.88 -32.70 24.06
N LYS A 332 -0.92 -32.00 22.92
CA LYS A 332 0.22 -31.27 22.36
C LYS A 332 -0.24 -29.97 21.75
N LEU A 333 0.58 -28.93 21.87
CA LEU A 333 0.43 -27.72 21.07
C LEU A 333 0.68 -28.07 19.60
N THR A 334 -0.36 -27.98 18.77
CA THR A 334 -0.31 -28.39 17.37
C THR A 334 -0.38 -27.23 16.40
N ASP A 335 -1.03 -26.13 16.79
CA ASP A 335 -1.14 -24.97 15.93
C ASP A 335 -1.28 -23.63 16.70
N VAL A 336 -1.16 -22.53 15.97
CA VAL A 336 -1.48 -21.17 16.42
C VAL A 336 -2.37 -20.49 15.38
N GLY A 337 -3.46 -19.87 15.82
CA GLY A 337 -4.50 -19.35 14.94
C GLY A 337 -5.27 -20.45 14.21
N PRO A 338 -6.02 -20.13 13.14
CA PRO A 338 -6.24 -18.80 12.58
C PRO A 338 -7.20 -17.94 13.41
N ARG A 339 -7.87 -18.51 14.43
CA ARG A 339 -8.74 -17.74 15.31
C ARG A 339 -7.93 -16.84 16.23
N SER A 340 -8.51 -15.69 16.53
CA SER A 340 -7.98 -14.74 17.49
C SER A 340 -8.90 -14.61 18.69
N ALA A 341 -8.37 -14.17 19.82
CA ALA A 341 -9.14 -13.98 21.05
C ALA A 341 -10.34 -13.05 20.85
N HIS A 342 -10.24 -12.06 19.95
CA HIS A 342 -11.36 -11.19 19.59
C HIS A 342 -12.54 -11.95 18.96
N ILE A 343 -12.26 -12.97 18.12
CA ILE A 343 -13.31 -13.81 17.52
C ILE A 343 -13.99 -14.67 18.60
N ALA A 344 -13.25 -15.07 19.63
CA ALA A 344 -13.77 -15.82 20.77
C ALA A 344 -14.46 -14.94 21.83
N ASP A 345 -14.54 -13.61 21.64
CA ASP A 345 -14.99 -12.64 22.65
C ASP A 345 -14.22 -12.77 24.00
N LEU A 346 -12.92 -13.05 23.90
CA LEU A 346 -12.02 -13.17 25.05
C LEU A 346 -10.96 -12.09 25.05
N GLU A 347 -10.60 -11.66 26.27
CA GLU A 347 -9.44 -10.81 26.51
C GLU A 347 -8.15 -11.65 26.52
N TYR A 348 -7.01 -10.99 26.31
CA TYR A 348 -5.71 -11.65 26.29
C TYR A 348 -5.23 -11.83 27.73
N GLU A 349 -4.63 -12.98 28.02
CA GLU A 349 -4.06 -13.27 29.33
C GLU A 349 -2.98 -12.27 29.74
N VAL A 350 -2.16 -11.81 28.80
CA VAL A 350 -1.01 -10.93 29.07
C VAL A 350 -1.41 -9.52 29.50
N PHE A 351 -2.65 -9.10 29.21
CA PHE A 351 -3.19 -7.80 29.61
C PHE A 351 -4.15 -7.90 30.80
N ALA A 352 -4.33 -9.10 31.36
CA ALA A 352 -5.20 -9.31 32.51
C ALA A 352 -4.64 -8.61 33.75
N PRO A 353 -5.49 -7.99 34.60
CA PRO A 353 -5.04 -7.51 35.90
C PRO A 353 -4.53 -8.67 36.76
N ALA A 354 -3.40 -8.48 37.45
CA ALA A 354 -2.77 -9.55 38.23
C ALA A 354 -3.67 -10.19 39.30
N ASP A 355 -4.58 -9.43 39.91
CA ASP A 355 -5.55 -9.95 40.89
C ASP A 355 -6.64 -10.84 40.27
N LYS A 356 -6.79 -10.80 38.94
CA LYS A 356 -7.79 -11.58 38.18
C LYS A 356 -7.22 -12.87 37.60
N MET A 357 -5.90 -13.08 37.65
CA MET A 357 -5.24 -14.31 37.19
C MET A 357 -4.97 -15.26 38.37
N ALA A 358 -6.00 -15.54 39.16
CA ALA A 358 -5.92 -16.41 40.32
C ALA A 358 -6.36 -17.84 39.97
N SER A 359 -5.52 -18.82 40.30
CA SER A 359 -5.77 -20.26 40.12
C SER A 359 -6.28 -20.64 38.72
N PRO A 360 -5.61 -20.23 37.61
CA PRO A 360 -6.09 -20.50 36.26
C PRO A 360 -6.25 -22.01 36.01
N GLN A 361 -7.36 -22.39 35.37
CA GLN A 361 -7.63 -23.74 34.90
C GLN A 361 -7.79 -23.71 33.38
N VAL A 362 -7.13 -24.63 32.69
CA VAL A 362 -7.21 -24.72 31.23
C VAL A 362 -8.63 -25.13 30.82
N GLU A 363 -9.17 -24.42 29.85
CA GLU A 363 -10.39 -24.76 29.14
C GLU A 363 -10.12 -24.78 27.62
N TYR A 364 -10.70 -25.76 26.94
CA TYR A 364 -10.64 -25.84 25.49
C TYR A 364 -11.97 -25.41 24.90
N ILE A 365 -11.93 -24.36 24.07
CA ILE A 365 -13.13 -23.73 23.51
C ILE A 365 -13.16 -23.84 21.99
N ALA A 366 -14.35 -23.70 21.43
CA ALA A 366 -14.59 -23.51 20.00
C ALA A 366 -14.99 -22.03 19.78
N PRO A 367 -14.13 -21.18 19.19
CA PRO A 367 -14.44 -19.77 18.97
C PRO A 367 -15.67 -19.53 18.08
N CYS A 368 -15.94 -20.42 17.13
CA CYS A 368 -17.11 -20.40 16.26
C CYS A 368 -17.83 -21.77 16.27
N GLU A 369 -19.10 -21.81 15.83
CA GLU A 369 -19.91 -23.05 15.82
C GLU A 369 -19.28 -24.22 15.04
N ASP A 370 -18.56 -23.92 13.95
CA ASP A 370 -17.89 -24.91 13.11
C ASP A 370 -16.47 -25.27 13.59
N ASP A 371 -15.95 -24.59 14.62
CA ASP A 371 -14.61 -24.85 15.13
C ASP A 371 -14.59 -26.07 16.06
N GLN A 372 -13.43 -26.74 16.13
CA GLN A 372 -13.21 -27.76 17.16
C GLN A 372 -12.95 -27.08 18.51
N SER A 373 -13.33 -27.76 19.59
CA SER A 373 -13.07 -27.30 20.97
C SER A 373 -11.63 -27.63 21.36
N ASN A 374 -10.66 -26.99 20.71
CA ASN A 374 -9.22 -27.23 20.86
C ASN A 374 -8.40 -25.94 21.02
N TYR A 375 -9.06 -24.78 21.12
CA TYR A 375 -8.41 -23.49 21.39
C TYR A 375 -8.28 -23.27 22.88
N VAL A 376 -7.10 -22.83 23.32
CA VAL A 376 -6.77 -22.76 24.74
C VAL A 376 -7.20 -21.42 25.36
N ALA A 377 -8.00 -21.53 26.41
CA ALA A 377 -8.32 -20.44 27.33
C ALA A 377 -8.02 -20.87 28.77
N VAL A 378 -7.99 -19.91 29.70
CA VAL A 378 -7.89 -20.16 31.14
C VAL A 378 -9.03 -19.50 31.89
N ALA A 379 -9.80 -20.32 32.61
CA ALA A 379 -10.81 -19.86 33.55
C ALA A 379 -10.14 -19.56 34.90
N CYS A 380 -10.38 -18.37 35.44
CA CYS A 380 -9.79 -17.92 36.70
C CYS A 380 -10.83 -17.85 37.83
N GLU A 381 -10.36 -17.90 39.08
CA GLU A 381 -11.19 -17.61 40.25
C GLU A 381 -11.86 -16.23 40.11
N GLY A 382 -13.19 -16.19 40.21
CA GLY A 382 -13.99 -15.00 39.92
C GLY A 382 -14.80 -15.07 38.62
N GLY A 383 -14.66 -16.16 37.85
CA GLY A 383 -15.55 -16.50 36.73
C GLY A 383 -15.23 -15.77 35.43
N LYS A 384 -14.04 -15.16 35.33
CA LYS A 384 -13.54 -14.54 34.10
C LYS A 384 -12.59 -15.51 33.39
N THR A 385 -12.72 -15.58 32.06
CA THR A 385 -11.91 -16.43 31.20
C THR A 385 -11.05 -15.55 30.30
N TYR A 386 -9.79 -15.95 30.10
CA TYR A 386 -8.84 -15.27 29.23
C TYR A 386 -8.30 -16.24 28.19
N SER A 387 -8.02 -15.76 26.98
CA SER A 387 -7.38 -16.57 25.94
C SER A 387 -5.88 -16.66 26.21
N LEU A 388 -5.27 -17.83 25.96
CA LEU A 388 -3.82 -17.88 25.73
C LEU A 388 -3.53 -17.37 24.33
N THR A 389 -2.57 -16.46 24.20
CA THR A 389 -2.31 -15.74 22.94
C THR A 389 -0.85 -15.73 22.57
N LEU A 390 -0.59 -15.49 21.28
CA LEU A 390 0.77 -15.30 20.77
C LEU A 390 1.47 -14.09 21.42
N ALA A 391 0.73 -13.04 21.76
CA ALA A 391 1.24 -11.89 22.50
C ALA A 391 1.76 -12.28 23.89
N GLY A 392 1.06 -13.18 24.61
CA GLY A 392 1.54 -13.73 25.87
C GLY A 392 2.86 -14.47 25.72
N ALA A 393 2.95 -15.41 24.77
CA ALA A 393 4.20 -16.12 24.47
C ALA A 393 5.35 -15.16 24.15
N ALA A 394 5.11 -14.13 23.33
CA ALA A 394 6.13 -13.16 22.94
C ALA A 394 6.62 -12.29 24.11
N ASN A 395 5.72 -11.87 25.01
CA ASN A 395 6.09 -11.13 26.23
C ASN A 395 6.90 -12.02 27.20
N ILE A 396 6.49 -13.28 27.39
CA ILE A 396 7.20 -14.26 28.25
C ILE A 396 8.65 -14.44 27.79
N LEU A 397 8.85 -14.55 26.48
CA LEU A 397 10.16 -14.75 25.85
C LEU A 397 10.98 -13.47 25.67
N GLY A 398 10.43 -12.30 26.02
CA GLY A 398 11.11 -11.01 25.92
C GLY A 398 11.26 -10.47 24.49
N PHE A 399 10.42 -10.93 23.55
CA PHE A 399 10.38 -10.36 22.19
C PHE A 399 9.75 -8.97 22.14
N VAL A 400 8.85 -8.67 23.07
CA VAL A 400 8.15 -7.40 23.16
C VAL A 400 8.90 -6.46 24.11
N PRO A 401 9.50 -5.35 23.63
CA PRO A 401 10.17 -4.38 24.48
C PRO A 401 9.19 -3.66 25.42
N GLU A 402 9.69 -3.21 26.58
CA GLU A 402 8.91 -2.39 27.52
C GLU A 402 8.48 -1.07 26.87
N GLY A 403 7.22 -0.68 27.08
CA GLY A 403 6.64 0.55 26.54
C GLY A 403 6.09 0.45 25.11
N GLU A 404 6.32 -0.67 24.42
CA GLU A 404 5.63 -0.97 23.16
C GLU A 404 4.14 -1.28 23.39
N TYR A 405 3.32 -1.07 22.36
CA TYR A 405 1.87 -1.21 22.46
C TYR A 405 1.40 -2.60 22.93
N ALA A 406 2.08 -3.66 22.48
CA ALA A 406 1.77 -5.03 22.90
C ALA A 406 2.46 -5.45 24.20
N SER A 407 3.13 -4.54 24.91
CA SER A 407 3.78 -4.81 26.19
C SER A 407 2.72 -5.05 27.25
N GLY A 408 2.74 -6.25 27.84
CA GLY A 408 1.83 -6.65 28.91
C GLY A 408 2.58 -7.21 30.12
N ASP A 409 1.85 -7.74 31.09
CA ASP A 409 2.44 -8.32 32.28
C ASP A 409 2.89 -9.76 32.00
N ALA A 410 4.20 -9.92 31.78
CA ALA A 410 4.80 -11.22 31.49
C ALA A 410 4.66 -12.22 32.64
N GLU A 411 4.59 -11.78 33.90
CA GLU A 411 4.41 -12.68 35.04
C GLU A 411 2.97 -13.20 35.09
N VAL A 412 1.99 -12.35 34.81
CA VAL A 412 0.59 -12.76 34.64
C VAL A 412 0.45 -13.78 33.51
N ALA A 413 1.09 -13.52 32.37
CA ALA A 413 1.11 -14.48 31.26
C ALA A 413 1.79 -15.79 31.66
N ARG A 414 2.90 -15.77 32.42
CA ARG A 414 3.57 -16.98 32.93
C ARG A 414 2.65 -17.80 33.83
N ILE A 415 1.79 -17.17 34.64
CA ILE A 415 0.80 -17.88 35.47
C ILE A 415 -0.24 -18.59 34.59
N ALA A 416 -0.78 -17.89 33.58
CA ALA A 416 -1.75 -18.46 32.64
C ALA A 416 -1.15 -19.62 31.82
N TRP A 417 0.02 -19.42 31.22
CA TRP A 417 0.76 -20.45 30.48
C TRP A 417 1.24 -21.58 31.39
N GLY A 418 1.45 -21.31 32.68
CA GLY A 418 1.74 -22.31 33.71
C GLY A 418 0.67 -23.39 33.82
N ALA A 419 -0.61 -23.01 33.73
CA ALA A 419 -1.71 -23.99 33.76
C ALA A 419 -1.64 -24.96 32.57
N LEU A 420 -1.35 -24.44 31.37
CA LEU A 420 -1.17 -25.28 30.18
C LEU A 420 0.11 -26.13 30.26
N ALA A 421 1.21 -25.54 30.76
CA ALA A 421 2.47 -26.23 31.01
C ALA A 421 2.32 -27.43 31.94
N ASP A 422 1.58 -27.26 33.03
CA ASP A 422 1.29 -28.33 33.99
C ASP A 422 0.45 -29.45 33.36
N GLU A 423 -0.56 -29.11 32.56
CA GLU A 423 -1.39 -30.11 31.86
C GLU A 423 -0.59 -30.89 30.81
N LEU A 424 0.24 -30.22 30.02
CA LEU A 424 1.03 -30.83 28.94
C LEU A 424 2.34 -31.47 29.43
N GLY A 425 2.74 -31.22 30.68
CA GLY A 425 3.99 -31.71 31.26
C GLY A 425 5.23 -31.12 30.59
N GLN A 426 5.18 -29.84 30.20
CA GLN A 426 6.26 -29.12 29.50
C GLN A 426 6.60 -27.80 30.21
N PRO A 427 7.86 -27.33 30.19
CA PRO A 427 8.19 -25.99 30.68
C PRO A 427 7.45 -24.90 29.92
N VAL A 428 7.05 -23.83 30.61
CA VAL A 428 6.36 -22.66 30.02
C VAL A 428 7.14 -22.07 28.84
N ASP A 429 8.44 -21.87 29.01
CA ASP A 429 9.30 -21.27 27.96
C ASP A 429 9.37 -22.16 26.71
N ASP A 430 9.41 -23.49 26.87
CA ASP A 430 9.43 -24.44 25.75
C ASP A 430 8.10 -24.41 24.98
N LEU A 431 6.97 -24.26 25.67
CA LEU A 431 5.66 -24.10 25.03
C LEU A 431 5.53 -22.77 24.30
N CYS A 432 6.02 -21.68 24.90
CA CYS A 432 6.03 -20.37 24.26
C CYS A 432 6.91 -20.39 23.00
N HIS A 433 8.09 -21.03 23.06
CA HIS A 433 8.95 -21.19 21.89
C HIS A 433 8.26 -22.00 20.78
N GLN A 434 7.59 -23.11 21.12
CA GLN A 434 6.81 -23.89 20.15
C GLN A 434 5.72 -23.06 19.48
N ALA A 435 4.96 -22.28 20.25
CA ALA A 435 3.94 -21.38 19.72
C ALA A 435 4.53 -20.34 18.75
N MET A 436 5.60 -19.68 19.17
CA MET A 436 6.30 -18.70 18.32
C MET A 436 6.86 -19.35 17.06
N ASP A 437 7.46 -20.54 17.14
CA ASP A 437 8.03 -21.24 15.99
C ASP A 437 6.97 -21.64 14.95
N ILE A 438 5.82 -22.13 15.41
CA ILE A 438 4.69 -22.48 14.52
C ILE A 438 4.16 -21.23 13.82
N ALA A 439 3.90 -20.15 14.58
CA ALA A 439 3.41 -18.90 14.03
C ALA A 439 4.40 -18.31 13.03
N MET A 440 5.69 -18.24 13.40
CA MET A 440 6.72 -17.64 12.55
C MET A 440 7.01 -18.47 11.30
N ALA A 441 6.86 -19.79 11.34
CA ALA A 441 7.00 -20.64 10.14
C ALA A 441 5.97 -20.27 9.06
N LYS A 442 4.71 -19.98 9.45
CA LYS A 442 3.65 -19.55 8.53
C LYS A 442 3.95 -18.17 7.92
N VAL A 443 4.43 -17.23 8.75
CA VAL A 443 4.79 -15.88 8.31
C VAL A 443 6.02 -15.92 7.38
N GLU A 444 7.02 -16.74 7.73
CA GLU A 444 8.25 -16.95 6.97
C GLU A 444 7.99 -17.41 5.54
N GLU A 445 7.02 -18.31 5.31
CA GLU A 445 6.67 -18.78 3.97
C GLU A 445 6.26 -17.63 3.05
N ILE A 446 5.43 -16.71 3.56
CA ILE A 446 4.96 -15.54 2.81
C ILE A 446 6.13 -14.59 2.53
N VAL A 447 6.95 -14.31 3.54
CA VAL A 447 8.14 -13.44 3.38
C VAL A 447 9.11 -14.01 2.35
N ARG A 448 9.39 -15.32 2.39
CA ARG A 448 10.25 -15.99 1.40
C ARG A 448 9.70 -15.87 -0.01
N SER A 449 8.39 -16.01 -0.19
CA SER A 449 7.77 -15.84 -1.50
C SER A 449 7.88 -14.40 -2.00
N LEU A 450 7.60 -13.39 -1.16
CA LEU A 450 7.76 -11.98 -1.55
C LEU A 450 9.20 -11.62 -1.90
N VAL A 451 10.16 -12.09 -1.11
CA VAL A 451 11.60 -11.91 -1.36
C VAL A 451 12.00 -12.50 -2.70
N SER A 452 11.46 -13.67 -3.05
CA SER A 452 11.70 -14.33 -4.34
C SER A 452 11.02 -13.60 -5.50
N ASP A 453 9.73 -13.30 -5.37
CA ASP A 453 8.92 -12.71 -6.44
C ASP A 453 9.44 -11.33 -6.87
N TYR A 454 10.02 -10.60 -5.92
CA TYR A 454 10.57 -9.27 -6.15
C TYR A 454 12.09 -9.22 -6.14
N ASP A 455 12.81 -10.34 -6.12
CA ASP A 455 14.28 -10.38 -6.17
C ASP A 455 14.91 -9.39 -5.16
N LEU A 456 14.45 -9.50 -3.91
CA LEU A 456 15.00 -8.74 -2.78
C LEU A 456 16.23 -9.46 -2.23
N ASN A 457 17.27 -8.72 -1.87
CA ASN A 457 18.46 -9.30 -1.25
C ASN A 457 18.25 -9.45 0.27
N PRO A 458 18.15 -10.67 0.83
CA PRO A 458 17.87 -10.87 2.25
C PRO A 458 18.91 -10.24 3.19
N ASN A 459 20.13 -10.02 2.71
CA ASN A 459 21.20 -9.40 3.50
C ASN A 459 21.08 -7.87 3.56
N LEU A 460 20.30 -7.26 2.67
CA LEU A 460 20.15 -5.80 2.56
C LEU A 460 18.82 -5.31 3.09
N ILE A 461 17.78 -6.14 3.10
CA ILE A 461 16.44 -5.75 3.54
C ILE A 461 16.31 -5.68 5.06
N TYR A 462 15.28 -4.95 5.49
CA TYR A 462 14.75 -4.98 6.86
C TYR A 462 13.35 -5.59 6.86
N LEU A 463 13.02 -6.31 7.93
CA LEU A 463 11.65 -6.56 8.36
C LEU A 463 11.20 -5.37 9.20
N VAL A 464 10.23 -4.60 8.73
CA VAL A 464 9.72 -3.44 9.45
C VAL A 464 8.33 -3.75 9.99
N GLY A 465 8.20 -3.79 11.31
CA GLY A 465 6.94 -4.05 11.99
C GLY A 465 6.10 -2.77 12.15
N GLY A 466 4.86 -2.81 11.67
CA GLY A 466 3.82 -1.80 11.89
C GLY A 466 2.59 -2.41 12.59
N GLY A 467 1.67 -1.57 13.06
CA GLY A 467 0.49 -2.00 13.80
C GLY A 467 0.74 -2.28 15.28
N GLY A 468 -0.35 -2.54 16.02
CA GLY A 468 -0.29 -2.73 17.48
C GLY A 468 0.48 -3.96 17.94
N SER A 469 0.54 -5.02 17.12
CA SER A 469 1.25 -6.26 17.43
C SER A 469 2.57 -6.40 16.68
N ALA A 470 3.12 -5.30 16.14
CA ALA A 470 4.40 -5.29 15.41
C ALA A 470 5.51 -6.00 16.18
N SER A 471 5.63 -5.70 17.47
CA SER A 471 6.65 -6.21 18.39
C SER A 471 6.49 -7.69 18.72
N VAL A 472 5.30 -8.27 18.53
CA VAL A 472 5.08 -9.71 18.71
C VAL A 472 5.72 -10.51 17.57
N LEU A 473 5.70 -9.99 16.34
CA LEU A 473 6.12 -10.75 15.15
C LEU A 473 7.50 -10.36 14.62
N ALA A 474 7.77 -9.07 14.41
CA ALA A 474 8.94 -8.64 13.64
C ALA A 474 10.28 -9.06 14.28
N PRO A 475 10.49 -8.93 15.61
CA PRO A 475 11.72 -9.39 16.26
C PRO A 475 11.93 -10.91 16.17
N ALA A 476 10.88 -11.68 16.48
CA ALA A 476 10.93 -13.15 16.44
C ALA A 476 11.20 -13.68 15.03
N LEU A 477 10.53 -13.11 14.02
CA LEU A 477 10.75 -13.46 12.62
C LEU A 477 12.16 -13.08 12.15
N GLY A 478 12.64 -11.89 12.53
CA GLY A 478 13.99 -11.43 12.20
C GLY A 478 15.06 -12.37 12.75
N GLN A 479 14.93 -12.79 14.01
CA GLN A 479 15.82 -13.77 14.63
C GLN A 479 15.77 -15.12 13.89
N ARG A 480 14.57 -15.62 13.59
CA ARG A 480 14.37 -16.91 12.90
C ARG A 480 14.98 -16.93 11.51
N MET A 481 14.78 -15.87 10.73
CA MET A 481 15.23 -15.80 9.34
C MET A 481 16.68 -15.31 9.21
N GLY A 482 17.27 -14.77 10.28
CA GLY A 482 18.57 -14.08 10.23
C GLY A 482 18.52 -12.78 9.41
N ILE A 483 17.35 -12.11 9.39
CA ILE A 483 17.13 -10.85 8.68
C ILE A 483 17.05 -9.72 9.71
N ARG A 484 17.63 -8.56 9.37
CA ARG A 484 17.54 -7.37 10.21
C ARG A 484 16.07 -6.97 10.39
N HIS A 485 15.71 -6.55 11.58
CA HIS A 485 14.36 -6.06 11.86
C HIS A 485 14.41 -4.73 12.60
N ARG A 486 13.31 -3.99 12.53
CA ARG A 486 13.03 -2.84 13.38
C ARG A 486 11.52 -2.64 13.49
N LEU A 487 11.10 -1.96 14.55
CA LEU A 487 9.71 -1.50 14.68
C LEU A 487 9.61 -0.11 14.07
N ALA A 488 8.52 0.15 13.36
CA ALA A 488 8.24 1.49 12.88
C ALA A 488 8.05 2.44 14.08
N ALA A 489 8.58 3.65 13.98
CA ALA A 489 8.28 4.69 14.95
C ALA A 489 6.76 4.93 14.95
N ASN A 490 6.15 4.96 16.13
CA ASN A 490 4.69 5.05 16.27
C ASN A 490 3.94 3.91 15.55
N ALA A 491 4.49 2.69 15.56
CA ALA A 491 3.92 1.52 14.87
C ALA A 491 2.38 1.38 14.95
N PRO A 492 1.70 1.59 16.09
CA PRO A 492 0.23 1.49 16.15
C PRO A 492 -0.55 2.48 15.29
N TYR A 493 0.10 3.56 14.84
CA TYR A 493 -0.49 4.64 14.04
C TYR A 493 0.16 4.76 12.65
N ILE A 494 0.99 3.80 12.23
CA ILE A 494 1.77 3.90 10.99
C ILE A 494 0.90 4.09 9.75
N SER A 495 -0.29 3.49 9.74
CA SER A 495 -1.25 3.58 8.65
C SER A 495 -1.85 4.98 8.59
N THR A 496 -2.31 5.51 9.72
CA THR A 496 -2.78 6.90 9.84
C THR A 496 -1.69 7.92 9.47
N ILE A 497 -0.43 7.68 9.84
CA ILE A 497 0.72 8.48 9.41
C ILE A 497 0.84 8.42 7.88
N GLY A 498 0.79 7.22 7.30
CA GLY A 498 0.80 7.03 5.86
C GLY A 498 -0.31 7.78 5.13
N VAL A 499 -1.53 7.79 5.67
CA VAL A 499 -2.64 8.62 5.15
C VAL A 499 -2.25 10.10 5.11
N SER A 500 -1.67 10.63 6.18
CA SER A 500 -1.27 12.05 6.26
C SER A 500 -0.13 12.46 5.30
N LEU A 501 0.70 11.49 4.92
CA LEU A 501 1.87 11.70 4.06
C LEU A 501 1.60 11.36 2.59
N ALA A 502 0.49 10.68 2.30
CA ALA A 502 0.16 10.20 0.99
C ALA A 502 0.13 11.32 -0.07
N MET A 503 0.50 10.94 -1.29
CA MET A 503 0.58 11.83 -2.44
C MET A 503 -0.52 11.48 -3.43
N VAL A 504 -0.95 12.47 -4.22
CA VAL A 504 -1.85 12.21 -5.36
C VAL A 504 -1.11 11.27 -6.32
N ARG A 505 -1.81 10.26 -6.82
CA ARG A 505 -1.27 9.28 -7.75
C ARG A 505 -2.26 9.08 -8.89
N GLU A 506 -1.77 9.01 -10.13
CA GLU A 506 -2.60 8.69 -11.29
C GLU A 506 -1.85 7.76 -12.25
N GLN A 507 -2.61 6.96 -12.97
CA GLN A 507 -2.05 5.97 -13.89
C GLN A 507 -2.88 5.91 -15.17
N ILE A 508 -2.19 5.91 -16.30
CA ILE A 508 -2.78 5.69 -17.63
C ILE A 508 -2.08 4.50 -18.27
N GLU A 509 -2.85 3.68 -18.96
CA GLU A 509 -2.36 2.56 -19.75
C GLU A 509 -2.95 2.62 -21.15
N ARG A 510 -2.17 2.24 -22.17
CA ARG A 510 -2.63 2.15 -23.55
C ARG A 510 -2.08 0.90 -24.20
N ASN A 511 -2.87 0.30 -25.09
CA ASN A 511 -2.38 -0.74 -25.98
C ASN A 511 -1.61 -0.08 -27.13
N VAL A 512 -0.28 -0.19 -27.11
CA VAL A 512 0.61 0.37 -28.14
C VAL A 512 1.65 -0.69 -28.49
N SER A 513 1.59 -1.17 -29.73
CA SER A 513 2.61 -2.07 -30.28
C SER A 513 3.82 -1.26 -30.70
N ASN A 514 4.99 -1.56 -30.13
CA ASN A 514 6.25 -0.81 -30.36
C ASN A 514 6.10 0.71 -30.18
N PRO A 515 5.95 1.21 -28.93
CA PRO A 515 5.75 2.63 -28.65
C PRO A 515 6.83 3.53 -29.25
N THR A 516 6.39 4.61 -29.89
CA THR A 516 7.25 5.68 -30.42
C THR A 516 7.49 6.77 -29.36
N ASP A 517 8.46 7.66 -29.61
CA ASP A 517 8.71 8.82 -28.74
C ASP A 517 7.49 9.74 -28.64
N GLU A 518 6.68 9.84 -29.69
CA GLU A 518 5.44 10.61 -29.69
C GLU A 518 4.40 9.99 -28.76
N ASP A 519 4.27 8.65 -28.76
CA ASP A 519 3.39 7.93 -27.85
C ASP A 519 3.79 8.16 -26.38
N ILE A 520 5.09 8.09 -26.08
CA ILE A 520 5.65 8.34 -24.75
C ILE A 520 5.42 9.78 -24.31
N ARG A 521 5.67 10.77 -25.18
CA ARG A 521 5.38 12.19 -24.87
C ARG A 521 3.90 12.42 -24.63
N LYS A 522 3.04 11.85 -25.47
CA LYS A 522 1.59 11.99 -25.36
C LYS A 522 1.06 11.41 -24.05
N ILE A 523 1.44 10.18 -23.70
CA ILE A 523 0.96 9.56 -22.46
C ILE A 523 1.47 10.31 -21.20
N ARG A 524 2.70 10.85 -21.24
CA ARG A 524 3.25 11.71 -20.18
C ARG A 524 2.47 13.02 -20.04
N HIS A 525 2.16 13.67 -21.15
CA HIS A 525 1.33 14.88 -21.16
C HIS A 525 -0.05 14.60 -20.56
N ASP A 526 -0.71 13.54 -21.04
CA ASP A 526 -2.05 13.16 -20.60
C ASP A 526 -2.08 12.85 -19.09
N VAL A 527 -1.11 12.08 -18.56
CA VAL A 527 -1.08 11.77 -17.11
C VAL A 527 -0.76 13.00 -16.25
N THR A 528 0.04 13.93 -16.77
CA THR A 528 0.31 15.21 -16.10
C THR A 528 -0.96 16.05 -15.97
N GLU A 529 -1.76 16.12 -17.03
CA GLU A 529 -3.03 16.86 -17.00
C GLU A 529 -4.01 16.25 -15.98
N ILE A 530 -4.13 14.92 -15.96
CA ILE A 530 -5.03 14.22 -15.04
C ILE A 530 -4.59 14.41 -13.58
N ILE A 531 -3.30 14.23 -13.26
CA ILE A 531 -2.84 14.35 -11.88
C ILE A 531 -2.92 15.78 -11.35
N CYS A 532 -2.68 16.79 -12.21
CA CYS A 532 -2.86 18.19 -11.83
C CYS A 532 -4.34 18.52 -11.58
N ARG A 533 -5.25 17.99 -12.40
CA ARG A 533 -6.70 18.12 -12.18
C ARG A 533 -7.15 17.43 -10.89
N ALA A 534 -6.49 16.32 -10.52
CA ALA A 534 -6.71 15.62 -9.25
C ALA A 534 -6.12 16.36 -8.03
N GLY A 535 -5.48 17.51 -8.25
CA GLY A 535 -5.02 18.42 -7.18
C GLY A 535 -3.52 18.47 -6.97
N ALA A 536 -2.71 17.72 -7.73
CA ALA A 536 -1.25 17.79 -7.60
C ALA A 536 -0.69 19.11 -8.12
N ALA A 537 0.28 19.67 -7.40
CA ALA A 537 1.08 20.78 -7.90
C ALA A 537 2.03 20.27 -8.99
N VAL A 538 1.96 20.83 -10.20
CA VAL A 538 2.74 20.40 -11.39
C VAL A 538 4.23 20.25 -11.12
N GLU A 539 4.79 21.17 -10.33
CA GLU A 539 6.20 21.26 -9.94
C GLU A 539 6.67 20.05 -9.11
N THR A 540 5.72 19.30 -8.53
CA THR A 540 5.97 18.16 -7.64
C THR A 540 5.72 16.82 -8.33
N VAL A 541 5.25 16.84 -9.58
CA VAL A 541 4.85 15.63 -10.31
C VAL A 541 6.08 14.87 -10.78
N ASP A 542 6.18 13.62 -10.33
CA ASP A 542 7.13 12.62 -10.83
C ASP A 542 6.39 11.58 -11.67
N ILE A 543 6.96 11.20 -12.82
CA ILE A 543 6.32 10.31 -13.79
C ILE A 543 7.27 9.18 -14.15
N THR A 544 6.81 7.94 -13.93
CA THR A 544 7.47 6.73 -14.41
C THR A 544 6.71 6.19 -15.61
N VAL A 545 7.44 5.83 -16.68
CA VAL A 545 6.86 5.19 -17.87
C VAL A 545 7.37 3.75 -17.97
N GLU A 546 6.46 2.79 -18.09
CA GLU A 546 6.74 1.36 -18.24
C GLU A 546 6.26 0.88 -19.61
N ILE A 547 7.09 0.08 -20.27
CA ILE A 547 6.76 -0.56 -21.56
C ILE A 547 6.75 -2.08 -21.36
N ASP A 548 5.57 -2.69 -21.43
CA ASP A 548 5.41 -4.15 -21.49
C ASP A 548 5.27 -4.57 -22.95
N SER A 549 6.40 -4.94 -23.55
CA SER A 549 6.46 -5.37 -24.95
C SER A 549 5.77 -6.71 -25.21
N GLN A 550 5.58 -7.55 -24.19
CA GLN A 550 4.90 -8.84 -24.34
C GLN A 550 3.39 -8.65 -24.45
N ARG A 551 2.85 -7.68 -23.72
CA ARG A 551 1.42 -7.35 -23.71
C ARG A 551 1.06 -6.18 -24.60
N ASN A 552 2.04 -5.52 -25.24
CA ASN A 552 1.87 -4.27 -25.98
C ASN A 552 1.25 -3.17 -25.12
N ILE A 553 1.64 -3.05 -23.85
CA ILE A 553 1.12 -2.05 -22.93
C ILE A 553 2.15 -0.95 -22.72
N LEU A 554 1.76 0.29 -22.96
CA LEU A 554 2.46 1.50 -22.54
C LEU A 554 1.74 2.07 -21.31
N ARG A 555 2.44 2.16 -20.18
CA ARG A 555 1.90 2.67 -18.92
C ARG A 555 2.67 3.89 -18.47
N ALA A 556 1.96 4.92 -18.00
CA ALA A 556 2.54 6.04 -17.28
C ALA A 556 1.90 6.14 -15.90
N THR A 557 2.73 6.19 -14.86
CA THR A 557 2.33 6.38 -13.47
C THR A 557 2.90 7.70 -12.99
N ALA A 558 2.04 8.61 -12.56
CA ALA A 558 2.42 9.89 -11.99
C ALA A 558 2.14 9.93 -10.49
N THR A 559 3.01 10.58 -9.72
CA THR A 559 2.81 10.89 -8.29
C THR A 559 3.16 12.34 -8.02
N GLY A 560 2.40 13.02 -7.16
CA GLY A 560 2.63 14.44 -6.86
C GLY A 560 1.97 14.88 -5.55
N ALA A 561 2.51 15.92 -4.92
CA ALA A 561 1.93 16.49 -3.71
C ALA A 561 0.83 17.50 -4.06
N THR A 562 -0.19 17.63 -3.20
CA THR A 562 -1.29 18.61 -3.40
C THR A 562 -0.84 20.06 -3.26
N GLU A 563 0.31 20.29 -2.65
CA GLU A 563 0.87 21.62 -2.43
C GLU A 563 2.35 21.63 -2.75
N LEU A 564 2.82 22.80 -3.19
CA LEU A 564 4.24 23.09 -3.35
C LEU A 564 4.93 22.93 -2.01
N ARG A 565 5.78 21.90 -1.91
CA ARG A 565 6.73 21.79 -0.81
C ARG A 565 7.63 23.02 -0.89
N THR A 566 7.55 23.91 0.10
CA THR A 566 8.48 25.04 0.22
C THR A 566 9.89 24.47 0.12
N LYS A 567 10.70 25.04 -0.77
CA LYS A 567 12.05 24.57 -1.13
C LYS A 567 13.07 24.59 0.03
N ASP A 568 12.64 24.83 1.26
CA ASP A 568 13.46 24.78 2.45
C ASP A 568 13.27 23.42 3.13
N ARG A 569 13.99 22.42 2.64
CA ARG A 569 14.15 21.15 3.34
C ARG A 569 15.01 21.43 4.57
N ALA A 570 14.34 21.65 5.70
CA ALA A 570 14.95 21.67 7.03
C ALA A 570 15.16 20.26 7.61
N GLY A 571 15.26 19.23 6.75
CA GLY A 571 15.90 17.99 7.17
C GLY A 571 17.36 18.32 7.45
N THR A 572 17.86 17.99 8.65
CA THR A 572 19.27 18.19 8.99
C THR A 572 20.11 17.44 7.94
N GLU A 573 20.77 18.16 7.04
CA GLU A 573 21.69 17.53 6.11
C GLU A 573 22.75 16.81 6.94
N LEU A 574 22.80 15.49 6.79
CA LEU A 574 23.80 14.70 7.49
C LEU A 574 25.19 15.12 7.00
N SER A 575 26.18 15.00 7.87
CA SER A 575 27.57 15.08 7.43
C SER A 575 27.90 13.91 6.51
N ASN A 576 28.99 14.04 5.74
CA ASN A 576 29.49 12.93 4.93
C ASN A 576 29.82 11.70 5.80
N ASP A 577 30.34 11.91 7.01
CA ASP A 577 30.70 10.82 7.93
C ASP A 577 29.47 10.06 8.42
N GLU A 578 28.37 10.76 8.72
CA GLU A 578 27.09 10.14 9.08
C GLU A 578 26.49 9.35 7.91
N ARG A 579 26.49 9.92 6.70
CA ARG A 579 26.06 9.19 5.49
C ARG A 579 26.93 7.97 5.21
N ALA A 580 28.25 8.10 5.32
CA ALA A 580 29.19 6.99 5.14
C ALA A 580 28.94 5.88 6.16
N ALA A 581 28.63 6.21 7.42
CA ALA A 581 28.28 5.22 8.43
C ALA A 581 27.02 4.43 8.05
N ILE A 582 25.97 5.12 7.58
CA ILE A 582 24.72 4.49 7.12
C ILE A 582 24.99 3.55 5.94
N VAL A 583 25.77 3.99 4.95
CA VAL A 583 26.13 3.16 3.79
C VAL A 583 26.96 1.95 4.22
N ALA A 584 27.92 2.14 5.12
CA ALA A 584 28.78 1.07 5.59
C ALA A 584 27.99 -0.01 6.32
N GLU A 585 27.05 0.39 7.19
CA GLU A 585 26.11 -0.52 7.83
C GLU A 585 25.26 -1.28 6.80
N ALA A 586 24.70 -0.58 5.80
CA ALA A 586 23.91 -1.19 4.76
C ALA A 586 24.72 -2.19 3.91
N CYS A 587 26.00 -1.91 3.65
CA CYS A 587 26.91 -2.79 2.92
C CYS A 587 27.54 -3.90 3.78
N GLY A 588 27.38 -3.86 5.10
CA GLY A 588 28.04 -4.80 6.04
C GLY A 588 29.56 -4.64 6.06
N VAL A 589 30.07 -3.42 5.88
CA VAL A 589 31.50 -3.09 5.88
C VAL A 589 31.83 -2.03 6.94
N ALA A 590 33.11 -1.79 7.20
CA ALA A 590 33.51 -0.71 8.10
C ALA A 590 33.27 0.67 7.44
N PRO A 591 32.95 1.74 8.20
CA PRO A 591 32.78 3.10 7.67
C PRO A 591 33.94 3.61 6.81
N GLY A 592 35.19 3.22 7.12
CA GLY A 592 36.34 3.59 6.29
C GLY A 592 36.49 2.82 4.97
N ALA A 593 35.61 1.86 4.68
CA ALA A 593 35.64 1.03 3.47
C ALA A 593 34.65 1.50 2.39
N VAL A 594 33.87 2.54 2.67
CA VAL A 594 32.98 3.22 1.73
C VAL A 594 33.61 4.54 1.31
N ASN A 595 33.52 4.87 0.02
CA ASN A 595 34.03 6.13 -0.52
C ASN A 595 32.90 6.83 -1.28
N GLU A 596 32.73 8.13 -1.04
CA GLU A 596 31.90 8.98 -1.88
C GLU A 596 32.60 9.18 -3.23
N ILE A 597 31.92 8.82 -4.33
CA ILE A 597 32.48 8.84 -5.69
C ILE A 597 31.80 9.87 -6.60
N ALA A 598 30.62 10.37 -6.22
CA ALA A 598 29.92 11.44 -6.92
C ALA A 598 28.93 12.14 -5.97
N ALA A 599 28.70 13.44 -6.19
CA ALA A 599 27.66 14.20 -5.51
C ALA A 599 27.07 15.26 -6.45
N GLU A 600 25.75 15.47 -6.39
CA GLU A 600 25.03 16.49 -7.15
C GLU A 600 23.72 16.83 -6.44
N GLY A 601 23.51 18.12 -6.15
CA GLY A 601 22.35 18.58 -5.39
C GLY A 601 22.22 17.84 -4.04
N ARG A 602 21.10 17.13 -3.84
CA ARG A 602 20.86 16.32 -2.63
C ARG A 602 21.49 14.93 -2.66
N TRP A 603 22.09 14.52 -3.77
CA TRP A 603 22.40 13.13 -4.07
C TRP A 603 23.88 12.86 -3.83
N HIS A 604 24.18 11.82 -3.06
CA HIS A 604 25.53 11.37 -2.72
C HIS A 604 25.68 9.91 -3.10
N VAL A 605 26.71 9.57 -3.87
CA VAL A 605 26.93 8.22 -4.35
C VAL A 605 28.16 7.64 -3.68
N TYR A 606 27.97 6.52 -3.01
CA TYR A 606 29.04 5.80 -2.35
C TYR A 606 29.30 4.47 -3.04
N ALA A 607 30.57 4.10 -3.13
CA ALA A 607 31.02 2.79 -3.56
C ALA A 607 31.79 2.08 -2.45
N ALA A 608 31.59 0.77 -2.36
CA ALA A 608 32.36 -0.11 -1.50
C ALA A 608 32.72 -1.41 -2.20
N THR A 609 33.82 -2.04 -1.77
CA THR A 609 34.15 -3.41 -2.17
C THR A 609 33.76 -4.36 -1.05
N VAL A 610 32.76 -5.20 -1.31
CA VAL A 610 32.33 -6.26 -0.39
C VAL A 610 33.08 -7.54 -0.72
N GLU A 611 33.84 -8.08 0.24
CA GLU A 611 34.60 -9.32 0.09
C GLU A 611 33.86 -10.47 0.82
N LYS A 612 33.31 -11.42 0.06
CA LYS A 612 32.63 -12.59 0.63
C LYS A 612 33.61 -13.76 0.69
N LYS A 613 33.85 -14.28 1.89
CA LYS A 613 34.68 -15.46 2.12
C LYS A 613 33.80 -16.71 2.10
N ALA A 614 34.14 -17.67 1.26
CA ALA A 614 33.52 -19.00 1.21
C ALA A 614 34.57 -20.08 1.50
N LEU A 615 34.12 -21.29 1.86
CA LEU A 615 35.01 -22.44 2.14
C LEU A 615 36.13 -22.12 3.14
N PHE A 616 35.79 -21.69 4.36
CA PHE A 616 36.78 -21.34 5.41
C PHE A 616 37.84 -20.31 4.97
N GLY A 617 37.52 -19.47 3.98
CA GLY A 617 38.41 -18.42 3.47
C GLY A 617 39.31 -18.83 2.31
N LEU A 618 39.18 -20.05 1.79
CA LEU A 618 39.92 -20.53 0.60
C LEU A 618 39.43 -19.88 -0.70
N MET A 619 38.18 -19.41 -0.73
CA MET A 619 37.61 -18.74 -1.89
C MET A 619 37.09 -17.37 -1.49
N LYS A 620 37.53 -16.34 -2.23
CA LYS A 620 37.12 -14.95 -2.05
C LYS A 620 36.41 -14.47 -3.30
N SER A 621 35.19 -13.97 -3.16
CA SER A 621 34.55 -13.16 -4.20
C SER A 621 34.57 -11.71 -3.77
N ARG A 622 34.87 -10.81 -4.71
CA ARG A 622 34.78 -9.36 -4.52
C ARG A 622 33.64 -8.85 -5.37
N LYS A 623 32.79 -8.02 -4.79
CA LYS A 623 31.71 -7.34 -5.50
C LYS A 623 31.83 -5.85 -5.21
N GLU A 624 31.81 -5.04 -6.26
CA GLU A 624 31.62 -3.60 -6.09
C GLU A 624 30.14 -3.33 -5.92
N VAL A 625 29.82 -2.53 -4.91
CA VAL A 625 28.45 -2.14 -4.58
C VAL A 625 28.36 -0.63 -4.63
N VAL A 626 27.26 -0.13 -5.19
CA VAL A 626 26.95 1.30 -5.30
C VAL A 626 25.69 1.57 -4.49
N ARG A 627 25.73 2.61 -3.67
CA ARG A 627 24.61 3.10 -2.88
C ARG A 627 24.43 4.58 -3.17
N VAL A 628 23.24 4.98 -3.61
CA VAL A 628 22.88 6.40 -3.76
C VAL A 628 22.07 6.80 -2.56
N VAL A 629 22.52 7.83 -1.86
CA VAL A 629 21.97 8.34 -0.61
C VAL A 629 21.52 9.76 -0.84
N ASP A 630 20.39 10.15 -0.24
CA ASP A 630 20.03 11.56 -0.19
C ASP A 630 20.70 12.32 0.96
N ALA A 631 20.57 13.64 0.96
CA ALA A 631 21.15 14.52 1.98
C ALA A 631 20.70 14.20 3.43
N GLU A 632 19.58 13.49 3.61
CA GLU A 632 19.03 13.07 4.90
C GLU A 632 19.53 11.68 5.33
N GLY A 633 20.41 11.04 4.54
CA GLY A 633 20.93 9.71 4.84
C GLY A 633 20.08 8.54 4.36
N VAL A 634 18.99 8.79 3.61
CA VAL A 634 18.17 7.70 3.08
C VAL A 634 18.86 7.12 1.86
N ILE A 635 19.18 5.83 1.89
CA ILE A 635 19.66 5.10 0.72
C ILE A 635 18.49 4.94 -0.24
N ARG A 636 18.52 5.59 -1.40
CA ARG A 636 17.44 5.62 -2.41
C ARG A 636 17.64 4.64 -3.56
N LEU A 637 18.88 4.20 -3.77
CA LEU A 637 19.20 3.18 -4.77
C LEU A 637 20.28 2.25 -4.24
N GLN A 638 20.02 0.95 -4.34
CA GLN A 638 20.97 -0.11 -4.00
C GLN A 638 21.22 -0.98 -5.21
N LYS A 639 22.41 -0.88 -5.80
CA LYS A 639 22.80 -1.75 -6.90
C LYS A 639 24.14 -2.38 -6.63
N ASP A 640 24.22 -3.67 -6.90
CA ASP A 640 25.48 -4.37 -6.90
C ASP A 640 25.95 -4.51 -8.36
N ASP A 641 27.25 -4.40 -8.61
CA ASP A 641 27.82 -4.41 -9.98
C ASP A 641 27.24 -3.30 -10.87
N ALA A 642 27.36 -2.07 -10.37
CA ALA A 642 26.95 -0.85 -11.07
C ALA A 642 28.14 0.07 -11.30
N LYS A 643 28.11 0.81 -12.41
CA LYS A 643 29.03 1.92 -12.68
C LYS A 643 28.33 3.26 -12.48
N VAL A 644 29.13 4.29 -12.24
CA VAL A 644 28.66 5.67 -12.02
C VAL A 644 29.45 6.62 -12.92
N MET A 645 28.76 7.60 -13.48
CA MET A 645 29.32 8.69 -14.28
C MET A 645 28.68 10.01 -13.86
N VAL A 646 29.44 11.10 -13.91
CA VAL A 646 28.89 12.47 -13.86
C VAL A 646 29.06 13.09 -15.24
N PHE A 647 27.99 13.67 -15.77
CA PHE A 647 27.95 14.28 -17.10
C PHE A 647 26.99 15.48 -17.11
N THR A 648 26.99 16.24 -18.19
CA THR A 648 26.09 17.39 -18.44
C THR A 648 25.10 17.06 -19.55
N LYS A 649 24.02 17.84 -19.66
CA LYS A 649 22.97 17.60 -20.67
C LYS A 649 23.51 17.49 -22.11
N GLY A 650 24.51 18.32 -22.46
CA GLY A 650 25.15 18.28 -23.78
C GLY A 650 25.94 17.00 -24.08
N GLU A 651 26.29 16.21 -23.05
CA GLU A 651 27.08 14.99 -23.16
C GLU A 651 26.20 13.72 -23.24
N LEU A 652 24.88 13.87 -23.24
CA LEU A 652 23.93 12.75 -23.20
C LEU A 652 24.11 11.78 -24.39
N VAL A 653 24.22 12.31 -25.61
CA VAL A 653 24.34 11.51 -26.84
C VAL A 653 25.78 10.99 -27.05
N THR A 654 26.75 11.51 -26.30
CA THR A 654 28.17 11.13 -26.44
C THR A 654 28.59 10.26 -25.26
N ASN A 655 29.03 10.89 -24.18
CA ASN A 655 29.64 10.22 -23.03
C ASN A 655 28.67 9.28 -22.32
N PHE A 656 27.41 9.69 -22.14
CA PHE A 656 26.44 8.88 -21.40
C PHE A 656 26.04 7.60 -22.16
N LEU A 657 25.86 7.68 -23.48
CA LEU A 657 25.62 6.49 -24.30
C LEU A 657 26.79 5.51 -24.29
N GLU A 658 28.02 6.01 -24.43
CA GLU A 658 29.22 5.16 -24.31
C GLU A 658 29.33 4.50 -22.92
N PHE A 659 28.95 5.25 -21.88
CA PHE A 659 28.89 4.75 -20.51
C PHE A 659 27.89 3.60 -20.35
N VAL A 660 26.65 3.76 -20.84
CA VAL A 660 25.61 2.72 -20.83
C VAL A 660 26.10 1.50 -21.62
N ASP A 661 26.67 1.71 -22.81
CA ASP A 661 27.21 0.64 -23.65
C ASP A 661 28.34 -0.15 -22.99
N SER A 662 29.14 0.50 -22.13
CA SER A 662 30.20 -0.17 -21.37
C SER A 662 29.67 -1.18 -20.32
N VAL A 663 28.36 -1.16 -20.05
CA VAL A 663 27.68 -2.04 -19.09
C VAL A 663 26.68 -2.97 -19.79
N THR A 664 26.21 -2.62 -20.99
CA THR A 664 25.34 -3.43 -21.86
C THR A 664 25.94 -4.83 -22.11
N ARG A 665 25.10 -5.87 -21.99
CA ARG A 665 25.48 -7.24 -22.33
C ARG A 665 25.03 -7.57 -23.74
N TYR A 666 25.94 -8.12 -24.54
CA TYR A 666 25.64 -8.64 -25.86
C TYR A 666 25.61 -10.16 -25.79
N THR A 667 24.46 -10.73 -26.13
CA THR A 667 24.25 -12.19 -26.23
C THR A 667 23.78 -12.54 -27.63
N ASP A 668 23.73 -13.84 -27.95
CA ASP A 668 23.19 -14.33 -29.23
C ASP A 668 21.71 -13.93 -29.44
N ALA A 669 21.00 -13.60 -28.35
CA ALA A 669 19.61 -13.13 -28.37
C ALA A 669 19.48 -11.59 -28.54
N GLY A 670 20.60 -10.86 -28.63
CA GLY A 670 20.63 -9.41 -28.78
C GLY A 670 21.32 -8.67 -27.63
N ALA A 671 21.21 -7.34 -27.65
CA ALA A 671 21.73 -6.46 -26.61
C ALA A 671 20.73 -6.33 -25.47
N THR A 672 21.17 -6.57 -24.24
CA THR A 672 20.42 -6.31 -23.01
C THR A 672 21.00 -5.06 -22.37
N LEU A 673 20.23 -3.97 -22.42
CA LEU A 673 20.60 -2.71 -21.77
C LEU A 673 20.66 -2.88 -20.24
N PRO A 674 21.57 -2.15 -19.57
CA PRO A 674 21.61 -2.10 -18.11
C PRO A 674 20.42 -1.33 -17.54
N LYS A 675 20.06 -1.62 -16.29
CA LYS A 675 19.15 -0.77 -15.52
C LYS A 675 19.83 0.57 -15.28
N THR A 676 19.26 1.64 -15.80
CA THR A 676 19.90 2.95 -15.86
C THR A 676 19.10 3.98 -15.07
N TYR A 677 19.77 4.78 -14.26
CA TYR A 677 19.17 5.79 -13.38
C TYR A 677 19.90 7.12 -13.53
N LEU A 678 19.17 8.23 -13.48
CA LEU A 678 19.71 9.58 -13.45
C LEU A 678 19.38 10.27 -12.13
N PHE A 679 20.32 11.05 -11.59
CA PHE A 679 20.11 11.88 -10.41
C PHE A 679 20.60 13.30 -10.69
N PHE A 680 19.74 14.28 -10.47
CA PHE A 680 20.05 15.69 -10.70
C PHE A 680 19.14 16.58 -9.83
N GLY A 681 19.69 17.65 -9.26
CA GLY A 681 18.95 18.55 -8.38
C GLY A 681 18.29 17.83 -7.21
N GLN A 682 16.96 17.66 -7.28
CA GLN A 682 16.15 16.95 -6.28
C GLN A 682 15.49 15.66 -6.82
N LYS A 683 15.70 15.33 -8.10
CA LYS A 683 15.00 14.26 -8.82
C LYS A 683 15.89 13.03 -9.03
N MET A 684 15.27 11.86 -8.94
CA MET A 684 15.82 10.56 -9.35
C MET A 684 14.93 10.04 -10.48
N CYS A 685 15.49 9.77 -11.64
CA CYS A 685 14.77 9.21 -12.79
C CYS A 685 15.23 7.77 -13.01
N ASP A 686 14.28 6.84 -13.02
CA ASP A 686 14.51 5.44 -13.39
C ASP A 686 14.23 5.28 -14.89
N LEU A 687 15.29 5.08 -15.67
CA LEU A 687 15.23 4.86 -17.11
C LEU A 687 15.30 3.36 -17.46
N SER A 688 15.14 2.48 -16.48
CA SER A 688 15.13 1.04 -16.74
C SER A 688 13.84 0.61 -17.45
N GLY A 689 13.92 -0.47 -18.25
CA GLY A 689 12.77 -1.03 -18.96
C GLY A 689 12.59 -0.58 -20.41
N VAL A 690 13.44 0.31 -20.92
CA VAL A 690 13.49 0.65 -22.35
C VAL A 690 14.10 -0.48 -23.18
N LEU A 691 13.63 -0.64 -24.43
CA LEU A 691 14.00 -1.78 -25.28
C LEU A 691 15.30 -1.56 -26.05
N ASN A 692 15.64 -0.30 -26.32
CA ASN A 692 16.77 0.06 -27.15
C ASN A 692 17.37 1.42 -26.75
N ARG A 693 18.51 1.74 -27.35
CA ARG A 693 19.28 2.94 -27.04
C ARG A 693 18.54 4.23 -27.39
N ASP A 694 17.85 4.26 -28.52
CA ASP A 694 17.15 5.45 -28.98
C ASP A 694 16.05 5.83 -27.99
N GLN A 695 15.28 4.85 -27.51
CA GLN A 695 14.28 5.07 -26.45
C GLN A 695 14.90 5.54 -25.13
N LEU A 696 16.07 5.01 -24.75
CA LEU A 696 16.79 5.45 -23.54
C LEU A 696 17.17 6.93 -23.63
N VAL A 697 17.72 7.33 -24.78
CA VAL A 697 18.13 8.72 -25.05
C VAL A 697 16.91 9.62 -25.07
N SER A 698 15.87 9.26 -25.81
CA SER A 698 14.66 10.08 -25.90
C SER A 698 14.01 10.27 -24.53
N LEU A 699 13.96 9.25 -23.69
CA LEU A 699 13.45 9.38 -22.32
C LEU A 699 14.36 10.26 -21.45
N ALA A 700 15.68 10.09 -21.54
CA ALA A 700 16.64 10.93 -20.83
C ALA A 700 16.57 12.41 -21.27
N GLU A 701 16.43 12.68 -22.57
CA GLU A 701 16.25 14.04 -23.12
C GLU A 701 14.99 14.70 -22.55
N MET A 702 13.88 13.96 -22.48
CA MET A 702 12.63 14.44 -21.87
C MET A 702 12.80 14.75 -20.38
N GLU A 703 13.50 13.89 -19.63
CA GLU A 703 13.74 14.12 -18.19
C GLU A 703 14.67 15.32 -17.93
N LEU A 704 15.58 15.59 -18.87
CA LEU A 704 16.56 16.67 -18.77
C LEU A 704 16.13 17.95 -19.49
N GLU A 705 14.89 18.02 -20.00
CA GLU A 705 14.39 19.15 -20.80
C GLU A 705 14.59 20.49 -20.11
N PHE A 706 14.25 20.56 -18.81
CA PHE A 706 14.34 21.76 -17.98
C PHE A 706 15.61 21.85 -17.11
N VAL A 707 16.52 20.88 -17.26
CA VAL A 707 17.83 20.90 -16.58
C VAL A 707 18.73 21.89 -17.30
N ALA A 708 19.43 22.74 -16.54
CA ALA A 708 20.37 23.70 -17.09
C ALA A 708 21.53 22.96 -17.79
N ASP A 709 22.04 23.53 -18.89
CA ASP A 709 23.01 22.85 -19.75
C ASP A 709 24.33 22.50 -19.02
N ASP A 710 24.70 23.31 -18.02
CA ASP A 710 25.90 23.16 -17.19
C ASP A 710 25.66 22.41 -15.88
N GLN A 711 24.41 22.06 -15.56
CA GLN A 711 24.10 21.34 -14.34
C GLN A 711 24.65 19.90 -14.41
N PRO A 712 25.43 19.45 -13.41
CA PRO A 712 25.90 18.07 -13.35
C PRO A 712 24.72 17.09 -13.20
N ILE A 713 24.88 15.91 -13.80
CA ILE A 713 23.92 14.80 -13.74
C ILE A 713 24.71 13.55 -13.39
N ILE A 714 24.25 12.82 -12.39
CA ILE A 714 24.82 11.52 -12.01
C ILE A 714 24.06 10.43 -12.76
N GLY A 715 24.75 9.68 -13.62
CA GLY A 715 24.26 8.46 -14.25
C GLY A 715 24.73 7.23 -13.50
N VAL A 716 23.81 6.32 -13.17
CA VAL A 716 24.11 5.00 -12.59
C VAL A 716 23.61 3.92 -13.53
N ALA A 717 24.49 3.02 -13.98
CA ALA A 717 24.15 1.89 -14.84
C ALA A 717 24.50 0.58 -14.12
N ALA A 718 23.48 -0.20 -13.80
CA ALA A 718 23.59 -1.47 -13.09
C ALA A 718 23.28 -2.65 -14.02
N ARG A 719 24.06 -3.73 -13.88
CA ARG A 719 23.78 -4.95 -14.65
C ARG A 719 22.44 -5.56 -14.24
N SER A 720 21.67 -5.93 -15.25
CA SER A 720 20.33 -6.53 -15.13
C SER A 720 20.36 -7.92 -14.50
#